data_AF-A0A8H7SWF2-F1
#
_entry.id   AF-A0A8H7SWF2-F1
#
_cell.length_a   1.000
_cell.length_b   1.000
_cell.length_c   1.000
_cell.angle_alpha   90.00
_cell.angle_beta   90.00
_cell.angle_gamma   90.00
#
_symmetry.space_group_name_H-M   'P 1'
#
loop_
_entity.id
_entity.type
_entity.pdbx_description
1 polymer ?
#
loop_
_entity_poly.entity_id
_entity_poly.type
_entity_poly.pdbx_seq_one_letter_code
_entity_poly.pdbx_strand_id
1 'polypeptide(L)'
;MKLILILFYLIQVQAYKTIIDVLSEDAKFSTLISHLQYTRLIPMINNLETGTFFAPDNSAFKSYQGPAITKDVLLYHLLPQLYITDDLQDGQILETSFVRPGFLGTNSTGQMIKITEKFSSFYRVNGARVKHKDVFVNQKTKINVIDRVLEPPAMLPSVVKAFDEKLFELMKRTDIDKLLSSERPFTTFISAKYLLDRFNYIEKKYLTSEYGLEDLKHIVKYLVIAEPVYFNNLAIGETSYTSESGESVKLKVTENHRQITVNGLKVIEKDILAANGVIHVLDDLPFADSLVFDTRKYLFGLNATKFVSLIDQYGLGNFLDSESNDVTILAPTNEVIDEDDIPNNLKKQWLSYHLIQGAWKPTDLVDRTLLKSEYNSSLLLNESQRMVVRVGKDENLKDLLKSIQFGSHSKVIGNDLSINGNVIYRISDPVDLPLDIFASLVVDLELSTFIATLYVSGVVKEIKQSKAITLFVPTNQAYKNLGLVSRYLVSPAGKSDLQTVLRYHVITSLLYYQDLINDSLEVTTLTDETLFINGKNQDGKIWISAGDQTEKEDYGVIQKSDILVSNGVVHKVNHIQIPGHVNITHQNLLSGINANLMQDILKRTGVLEEIDLTDSYILAPTDKAFENIDLESLWNDTEKLKQIAKLHIIPKSSGKRRWFLNPLFNEEEFGTMLQQDKIIVRQVGHGNIMIRVKGEPYHEHARVLDIGRVSTGDRTGGVIEIDSVLFPVERGVFGLPWFWSVLIISLLWIACFSFLVLSGFFVFKRYKRRRDGYETIMEAEADDIAEEERDLLRQTNPSS
;
A
#
# COMPACT_ATOMS: atom_id res chain seq x y z
N MET A 1 -76.89 -103.90 22.25
CA MET A 1 -75.71 -103.75 21.38
C MET A 1 -75.93 -102.47 20.59
N LYS A 2 -75.46 -101.34 21.12
CA LYS A 2 -74.24 -100.61 20.70
C LYS A 2 -74.40 -99.90 19.34
N LEU A 3 -74.12 -98.58 19.36
CA LEU A 3 -73.90 -97.65 18.24
C LEU A 3 -75.11 -96.98 17.57
N ILE A 4 -75.89 -96.18 18.30
CA ILE A 4 -76.48 -94.91 17.78
C ILE A 4 -76.59 -93.92 18.95
N LEU A 5 -75.49 -93.28 19.33
CA LEU A 5 -75.43 -92.10 20.21
C LEU A 5 -73.96 -91.65 20.26
N ILE A 6 -73.60 -90.73 19.37
CA ILE A 6 -72.50 -89.73 19.45
C ILE A 6 -72.51 -89.05 18.07
N LEU A 7 -73.25 -87.94 17.93
CA LEU A 7 -72.93 -86.83 17.02
C LEU A 7 -73.84 -85.62 17.34
N PHE A 8 -73.77 -85.12 18.57
CA PHE A 8 -74.16 -83.74 18.88
C PHE A 8 -72.92 -83.08 19.48
N TYR A 9 -71.99 -82.72 18.59
CA TYR A 9 -70.91 -81.83 18.95
C TYR A 9 -71.53 -80.44 19.11
N LEU A 10 -71.40 -79.86 20.31
CA LEU A 10 -71.75 -78.48 20.59
C LEU A 10 -71.05 -77.56 19.59
N ILE A 11 -71.77 -77.06 18.61
CA ILE A 11 -71.42 -75.78 17.97
C ILE A 11 -71.80 -74.72 19.00
N GLN A 12 -70.83 -74.25 19.78
CA GLN A 12 -70.97 -72.98 20.48
C GLN A 12 -71.10 -71.89 19.40
N VAL A 13 -72.33 -71.50 19.08
CA VAL A 13 -72.59 -70.29 18.30
C VAL A 13 -72.21 -69.11 19.20
N GLN A 14 -70.96 -68.67 19.11
CA GLN A 14 -70.52 -67.43 19.75
C GLN A 14 -71.14 -66.28 18.94
N ALA A 15 -72.07 -65.53 19.54
CA ALA A 15 -72.66 -64.35 18.91
C ALA A 15 -71.54 -63.36 18.54
N TYR A 16 -71.42 -63.01 17.26
CA TYR A 16 -70.42 -62.06 16.78
C TYR A 16 -70.83 -60.65 17.20
N LYS A 17 -70.21 -60.11 18.26
CA LYS A 17 -70.40 -58.71 18.65
C LYS A 17 -69.60 -57.80 17.74
N THR A 18 -70.19 -56.69 17.31
CA THR A 18 -69.50 -55.60 16.62
C THR A 18 -68.86 -54.64 17.63
N ILE A 19 -67.93 -53.78 17.17
CA ILE A 19 -67.36 -52.72 18.01
C ILE A 19 -68.46 -51.84 18.59
N ILE A 20 -69.49 -51.51 17.80
CA ILE A 20 -70.59 -50.65 18.23
C ILE A 20 -71.46 -51.33 19.29
N ASP A 21 -71.70 -52.64 19.21
CA ASP A 21 -72.43 -53.38 20.25
C ASP A 21 -71.70 -53.29 21.58
N VAL A 22 -70.38 -53.51 21.59
CA VAL A 22 -69.56 -53.46 22.81
C VAL A 22 -69.46 -52.04 23.37
N LEU A 23 -69.35 -51.02 22.52
CA LEU A 23 -69.35 -49.63 22.99
C LEU A 23 -70.71 -49.22 23.58
N SER A 24 -71.82 -49.73 23.02
CA SER A 24 -73.18 -49.39 23.47
C SER A 24 -73.55 -50.02 24.81
N GLU A 25 -72.84 -51.07 25.23
CA GLU A 25 -73.01 -51.71 26.54
C GLU A 25 -72.48 -50.85 27.71
N ASP A 26 -71.63 -49.85 27.44
CA ASP A 26 -71.01 -49.01 28.47
C ASP A 26 -71.26 -47.52 28.22
N ALA A 27 -71.98 -46.88 29.16
CA ALA A 27 -72.35 -45.47 29.10
C ALA A 27 -71.15 -44.51 28.95
N LYS A 28 -69.93 -44.94 29.31
CA LYS A 28 -68.72 -44.12 29.16
C LYS A 28 -68.32 -43.83 27.71
N PHE A 29 -68.93 -44.49 26.72
CA PHE A 29 -68.68 -44.26 25.30
C PHE A 29 -69.82 -43.52 24.57
N SER A 30 -70.84 -43.05 25.29
CA SER A 30 -72.00 -42.36 24.68
C SER A 30 -71.62 -41.16 23.80
N THR A 31 -70.60 -40.39 24.18
CA THR A 31 -70.10 -39.26 23.37
C THR A 31 -69.41 -39.75 22.09
N LEU A 32 -68.59 -40.81 22.19
CA LEU A 32 -67.94 -41.44 21.05
C LEU A 32 -68.96 -41.97 20.04
N ILE A 33 -69.98 -42.70 20.52
CA ILE A 33 -71.06 -43.25 19.67
C ILE A 33 -71.79 -42.13 18.95
N SER A 34 -72.10 -41.03 19.65
CA SER A 34 -72.74 -39.85 19.06
C SER A 34 -71.90 -39.27 17.91
N HIS A 35 -70.59 -39.16 18.09
CA HIS A 35 -69.68 -38.72 17.02
C HIS A 35 -69.57 -39.73 15.87
N LEU A 36 -69.48 -41.03 16.13
CA LEU A 36 -69.47 -42.08 15.11
C LEU A 36 -70.76 -42.12 14.29
N GLN A 37 -71.91 -41.86 14.93
CA GLN A 37 -73.20 -41.75 14.26
C GLN A 37 -73.25 -40.49 13.38
N TYR A 38 -72.85 -39.34 13.91
CA TYR A 38 -72.85 -38.07 13.19
C TYR A 38 -71.94 -38.10 11.95
N THR A 39 -70.76 -38.72 12.07
CA THR A 39 -69.80 -38.88 10.96
C THR A 39 -70.10 -40.05 10.02
N ARG A 40 -71.21 -40.79 10.27
CA ARG A 40 -71.65 -41.95 9.49
C ARG A 40 -70.62 -43.08 9.39
N LEU A 41 -69.80 -43.26 10.43
CA LEU A 41 -68.78 -44.32 10.48
C LEU A 41 -69.31 -45.65 11.02
N ILE A 42 -70.49 -45.67 11.66
CA ILE A 42 -71.09 -46.90 12.23
C ILE A 42 -71.16 -48.06 11.20
N PRO A 43 -71.67 -47.88 9.97
CA PRO A 43 -71.73 -48.98 8.99
C PRO A 43 -70.35 -49.50 8.60
N MET A 44 -69.36 -48.60 8.45
CA MET A 44 -67.98 -48.97 8.13
C MET A 44 -67.38 -49.79 9.26
N ILE A 45 -67.52 -49.33 10.51
CA ILE A 45 -66.95 -49.99 11.70
C ILE A 45 -67.59 -51.36 11.93
N ASN A 46 -68.90 -51.49 11.73
CA ASN A 46 -69.60 -52.78 11.88
C ASN A 46 -69.18 -53.82 10.83
N ASN A 47 -68.72 -53.36 9.66
CA ASN A 47 -68.25 -54.22 8.57
C ASN A 47 -66.76 -54.56 8.67
N LEU A 48 -66.05 -54.16 9.74
CA LEU A 48 -64.64 -54.49 9.91
C LEU A 48 -64.47 -55.98 10.24
N GLU A 49 -63.70 -56.68 9.41
CA GLU A 49 -63.37 -58.10 9.64
C GLU A 49 -62.30 -58.29 10.73
N THR A 50 -61.42 -57.30 10.90
CA THR A 50 -60.28 -57.28 11.83
C THR A 50 -59.91 -55.83 12.15
N GLY A 51 -59.29 -55.59 13.30
CA GLY A 51 -58.79 -54.26 13.66
C GLY A 51 -58.66 -53.98 15.15
N THR A 52 -57.93 -52.91 15.48
CA THR A 52 -57.79 -52.40 16.85
C THR A 52 -58.37 -50.99 16.91
N PHE A 53 -59.25 -50.72 17.87
CA PHE A 53 -59.88 -49.41 18.02
C PHE A 53 -59.47 -48.76 19.34
N PHE A 54 -58.81 -47.60 19.25
CA PHE A 54 -58.48 -46.79 20.41
C PHE A 54 -59.67 -45.89 20.76
N ALA A 55 -60.54 -46.35 21.67
CA ALA A 55 -61.79 -45.67 22.00
C ALA A 55 -61.61 -44.61 23.11
N PRO A 56 -61.71 -43.31 22.81
CA PRO A 56 -61.76 -42.28 23.85
C PRO A 56 -63.06 -42.37 24.65
N ASP A 57 -62.95 -42.27 25.97
CA ASP A 57 -64.13 -42.22 26.84
C ASP A 57 -64.73 -40.80 26.93
N ASN A 58 -65.89 -40.66 27.58
CA ASN A 58 -66.55 -39.36 27.77
C ASN A 58 -65.67 -38.32 28.47
N SER A 59 -64.74 -38.75 29.35
CA SER A 59 -63.83 -37.82 30.02
C SER A 59 -62.78 -37.26 29.06
N ALA A 60 -62.33 -38.07 28.10
CA ALA A 60 -61.42 -37.67 27.03
C ALA A 60 -62.05 -36.59 26.14
N PHE A 61 -63.32 -36.73 25.74
CA PHE A 61 -64.02 -35.70 24.97
C PHE A 61 -64.30 -34.43 25.78
N LYS A 62 -64.62 -34.57 27.08
CA LYS A 62 -64.86 -33.41 27.95
C LYS A 62 -63.62 -32.54 28.14
N SER A 63 -62.43 -33.16 28.18
CA SER A 63 -61.15 -32.47 28.33
C SER A 63 -60.53 -32.03 27.00
N TYR A 64 -61.14 -32.40 25.87
CA TYR A 64 -60.64 -32.11 24.56
C TYR A 64 -60.82 -30.63 24.19
N GLN A 65 -59.71 -29.96 23.85
CA GLN A 65 -59.66 -28.54 23.48
C GLN A 65 -59.25 -28.34 22.02
N GLY A 66 -59.16 -29.41 21.23
CA GLY A 66 -58.70 -29.38 19.86
C GLY A 66 -59.79 -29.05 18.82
N PRO A 67 -59.48 -29.21 17.53
CA PRO A 67 -60.40 -28.97 16.41
C PRO A 67 -61.71 -29.79 16.49
N ALA A 68 -62.70 -29.49 15.66
CA ALA A 68 -63.93 -30.28 15.64
C ALA A 68 -63.66 -31.78 15.37
N ILE A 69 -64.37 -32.67 16.05
CA ILE A 69 -64.28 -34.11 15.85
C ILE A 69 -64.86 -34.48 14.48
N THR A 70 -64.00 -34.61 13.48
CA THR A 70 -64.37 -34.99 12.11
C THR A 70 -64.32 -36.50 11.91
N LYS A 71 -64.76 -36.96 10.73
CA LYS A 71 -64.59 -38.35 10.29
C LYS A 71 -63.12 -38.78 10.35
N ASP A 72 -62.21 -37.91 9.95
CA ASP A 72 -60.78 -38.17 9.86
C ASP A 72 -60.15 -38.38 11.23
N VAL A 73 -60.53 -37.55 12.21
CA VAL A 73 -60.11 -37.71 13.61
C VAL A 73 -60.53 -39.09 14.12
N LEU A 74 -61.77 -39.53 13.86
CA LEU A 74 -62.25 -40.83 14.30
C LEU A 74 -61.60 -42.01 13.57
N LEU A 75 -61.31 -41.87 12.27
CA LEU A 75 -60.56 -42.87 11.50
C LEU A 75 -59.12 -43.04 12.01
N TYR A 76 -58.52 -41.99 12.56
CA TYR A 76 -57.18 -42.02 13.14
C TYR A 76 -57.10 -42.85 14.44
N HIS A 77 -58.23 -43.10 15.08
CA HIS A 77 -58.32 -43.99 16.25
C HIS A 77 -58.43 -45.47 15.88
N LEU A 78 -58.67 -45.80 14.61
CA LEU A 78 -58.91 -47.16 14.14
C LEU A 78 -57.69 -47.69 13.40
N LEU A 79 -57.25 -48.90 13.73
CA LEU A 79 -56.18 -49.60 13.02
C LEU A 79 -56.78 -50.75 12.21
N PRO A 80 -56.38 -50.94 10.95
CA PRO A 80 -56.91 -52.00 10.09
C PRO A 80 -56.43 -53.41 10.49
N GLN A 81 -55.46 -53.51 11.39
CA GLN A 81 -54.90 -54.79 11.88
C GLN A 81 -55.19 -54.96 13.37
N LEU A 82 -55.27 -56.24 13.78
CA LEU A 82 -55.38 -56.61 15.19
C LEU A 82 -54.01 -56.50 15.86
N TYR A 83 -53.93 -55.65 16.88
CA TYR A 83 -52.79 -55.56 17.78
C TYR A 83 -53.22 -55.88 19.21
N ILE A 84 -52.52 -56.84 19.81
CA ILE A 84 -52.67 -57.23 21.21
C ILE A 84 -51.67 -56.40 22.03
N THR A 85 -52.12 -55.81 23.11
CA THR A 85 -51.30 -54.89 23.91
C THR A 85 -49.99 -55.50 24.39
N ASP A 86 -50.02 -56.79 24.77
CA ASP A 86 -48.84 -57.49 25.27
C ASP A 86 -47.77 -57.71 24.19
N ASP A 87 -48.14 -57.70 22.91
CA ASP A 87 -47.21 -57.85 21.78
C ASP A 87 -46.62 -56.51 21.30
N LEU A 88 -47.22 -55.38 21.70
CA LEU A 88 -46.75 -54.06 21.30
C LEU A 88 -45.34 -53.75 21.84
N GLN A 89 -44.54 -52.99 21.11
CA GLN A 89 -43.21 -52.59 21.59
C GLN A 89 -43.16 -51.09 21.90
N ASP A 90 -42.30 -50.70 22.85
CA ASP A 90 -42.04 -49.29 23.10
C ASP A 90 -41.39 -48.64 21.87
N GLY A 91 -41.93 -47.51 21.43
CA GLY A 91 -41.53 -46.85 20.18
C GLY A 91 -42.18 -47.41 18.92
N GLN A 92 -42.97 -48.49 18.98
CA GLN A 92 -43.57 -49.09 17.79
C GLN A 92 -44.47 -48.11 17.05
N ILE A 93 -44.32 -48.08 15.72
CA ILE A 93 -45.12 -47.25 14.81
C ILE A 93 -46.19 -48.13 14.16
N LEU A 94 -47.46 -47.71 14.25
CA LEU A 94 -48.60 -48.46 13.73
C LEU A 94 -49.39 -47.59 12.74
N GLU A 95 -49.90 -48.23 11.70
CA GLU A 95 -50.71 -47.60 10.65
C GLU A 95 -52.19 -47.54 11.06
N THR A 96 -52.81 -46.36 10.92
CA THR A 96 -54.25 -46.18 11.19
C THR A 96 -55.08 -46.33 9.92
N SER A 97 -56.41 -46.29 10.05
CA SER A 97 -57.36 -46.32 8.93
C SER A 97 -57.57 -44.94 8.31
N PHE A 98 -56.97 -43.90 8.87
CA PHE A 98 -57.03 -42.55 8.32
C PHE A 98 -55.94 -42.37 7.25
N VAL A 99 -56.33 -42.39 5.98
CA VAL A 99 -55.41 -42.27 4.84
C VAL A 99 -55.40 -40.83 4.32
N ARG A 100 -54.20 -40.29 4.10
CA ARG A 100 -53.99 -39.05 3.34
C ARG A 100 -53.17 -39.41 2.09
N PRO A 101 -53.82 -39.50 0.91
CA PRO A 101 -53.16 -40.02 -0.29
C PRO A 101 -51.87 -39.26 -0.64
N GLY A 102 -50.77 -39.97 -0.85
CA GLY A 102 -49.48 -39.41 -1.26
C GLY A 102 -48.57 -38.97 -0.10
N PHE A 103 -49.14 -38.62 1.06
CA PHE A 103 -48.41 -37.99 2.16
C PHE A 103 -47.31 -38.87 2.76
N LEU A 104 -47.52 -40.19 2.80
CA LEU A 104 -46.55 -41.15 3.33
C LEU A 104 -46.02 -42.11 2.24
N GLY A 105 -45.99 -41.65 0.98
CA GLY A 105 -45.37 -42.36 -0.15
C GLY A 105 -46.31 -43.24 -0.98
N THR A 106 -47.45 -43.67 -0.44
CA THR A 106 -48.49 -44.38 -1.21
C THR A 106 -49.86 -43.72 -1.04
N ASN A 107 -50.80 -44.05 -1.93
CA ASN A 107 -52.18 -43.57 -1.85
C ASN A 107 -53.04 -44.34 -0.83
N SER A 108 -52.50 -45.40 -0.23
CA SER A 108 -53.21 -46.28 0.70
C SER A 108 -52.65 -46.27 2.12
N THR A 109 -51.45 -45.72 2.32
CA THR A 109 -50.81 -45.71 3.65
C THR A 109 -51.56 -44.80 4.61
N GLY A 110 -52.02 -45.40 5.71
CA GLY A 110 -52.61 -44.73 6.83
C GLY A 110 -51.63 -43.84 7.58
N GLN A 111 -52.16 -42.81 8.22
CA GLN A 111 -51.41 -41.95 9.12
C GLN A 111 -50.92 -42.78 10.30
N MET A 112 -49.70 -42.48 10.75
CA MET A 112 -49.03 -43.29 11.76
C MET A 112 -49.43 -42.86 13.17
N ILE A 113 -49.43 -43.79 14.11
CA ILE A 113 -49.44 -43.55 15.56
C ILE A 113 -48.21 -44.22 16.19
N LYS A 114 -47.78 -43.73 17.34
CA LYS A 114 -46.62 -44.21 18.07
C LYS A 114 -47.00 -44.71 19.45
N ILE A 115 -46.54 -45.91 19.77
CA ILE A 115 -46.63 -46.51 21.11
C ILE A 115 -45.46 -46.01 21.96
N THR A 116 -45.74 -45.55 23.18
CA THR A 116 -44.74 -45.02 24.12
C THR A 116 -45.02 -45.45 25.56
N GLU A 117 -43.99 -45.46 26.39
CA GLU A 117 -44.03 -45.72 27.84
C GLU A 117 -44.74 -47.04 28.18
N LYS A 118 -44.38 -48.12 27.47
CA LYS A 118 -44.90 -49.46 27.77
C LYS A 118 -44.23 -50.05 29.02
N PHE A 119 -44.92 -49.96 30.16
CA PHE A 119 -44.62 -50.73 31.38
C PHE A 119 -45.63 -51.86 31.54
N SER A 120 -45.37 -52.83 32.42
CA SER A 120 -46.27 -53.98 32.62
C SER A 120 -47.73 -53.61 32.96
N SER A 121 -48.00 -52.39 33.43
CA SER A 121 -49.32 -51.93 33.89
C SER A 121 -49.97 -50.81 33.06
N PHE A 122 -49.26 -50.13 32.16
CA PHE A 122 -49.85 -49.12 31.28
C PHE A 122 -48.95 -48.82 30.07
N TYR A 123 -49.55 -48.28 29.02
CA TYR A 123 -48.85 -47.75 27.85
C TYR A 123 -49.58 -46.52 27.32
N ARG A 124 -48.92 -45.75 26.47
CA ARG A 124 -49.46 -44.57 25.81
C ARG A 124 -49.45 -44.72 24.29
N VAL A 125 -50.42 -44.07 23.65
CA VAL A 125 -50.54 -43.96 22.18
C VAL A 125 -50.59 -42.48 21.83
N ASN A 126 -49.59 -41.96 21.12
CA ASN A 126 -49.40 -40.53 20.89
C ASN A 126 -49.60 -39.68 22.17
N GLY A 127 -49.10 -40.17 23.31
CA GLY A 127 -49.26 -39.51 24.61
C GLY A 127 -50.62 -39.65 25.29
N ALA A 128 -51.63 -40.26 24.66
CA ALA A 128 -52.88 -40.66 25.31
C ALA A 128 -52.66 -41.94 26.13
N ARG A 129 -53.04 -41.94 27.40
CA ARG A 129 -52.90 -43.10 28.29
C ARG A 129 -54.02 -44.08 28.02
N VAL A 130 -53.66 -45.36 27.87
CA VAL A 130 -54.66 -46.44 27.80
C VAL A 130 -55.14 -46.78 29.21
N LYS A 131 -56.43 -46.57 29.48
CA LYS A 131 -57.10 -46.86 30.76
C LYS A 131 -57.49 -48.32 30.90
N HIS A 132 -58.01 -48.91 29.82
CA HIS A 132 -58.41 -50.32 29.77
C HIS A 132 -57.93 -50.94 28.46
N LYS A 133 -57.13 -52.00 28.57
CA LYS A 133 -56.52 -52.68 27.42
C LYS A 133 -57.32 -53.91 26.97
N ASP A 134 -57.25 -54.20 25.68
CA ASP A 134 -57.70 -55.44 25.03
C ASP A 134 -59.16 -55.86 25.32
N VAL A 135 -60.08 -54.89 25.45
CA VAL A 135 -61.51 -55.16 25.62
C VAL A 135 -61.98 -56.03 24.45
N PHE A 136 -62.51 -57.20 24.78
CA PHE A 136 -62.87 -58.22 23.80
C PHE A 136 -64.14 -57.82 23.05
N VAL A 137 -64.04 -57.75 21.72
CA VAL A 137 -65.18 -57.61 20.81
C VAL A 137 -65.48 -58.94 20.14
N ASN A 138 -64.50 -59.45 19.40
CA ASN A 138 -64.49 -60.80 18.85
C ASN A 138 -63.04 -61.30 18.73
N GLN A 139 -62.83 -62.45 18.08
CA GLN A 139 -61.49 -63.04 17.94
C GLN A 139 -60.50 -62.19 17.11
N LYS A 140 -61.00 -61.29 16.27
CA LYS A 140 -60.20 -60.49 15.32
C LYS A 140 -60.21 -58.98 15.61
N THR A 141 -60.97 -58.53 16.61
CA THR A 141 -61.10 -57.10 16.93
C THR A 141 -61.00 -56.82 18.42
N LYS A 142 -60.35 -55.71 18.76
CA LYS A 142 -60.10 -55.29 20.14
C LYS A 142 -60.32 -53.79 20.31
N ILE A 143 -60.79 -53.41 21.50
CA ILE A 143 -60.93 -52.00 21.90
C ILE A 143 -59.94 -51.70 23.02
N ASN A 144 -59.19 -50.61 22.85
CA ASN A 144 -58.31 -50.04 23.86
C ASN A 144 -58.88 -48.68 24.29
N VAL A 145 -59.26 -48.55 25.56
CA VAL A 145 -59.90 -47.33 26.07
C VAL A 145 -58.83 -46.30 26.41
N ILE A 146 -58.92 -45.11 25.83
CA ILE A 146 -57.92 -44.04 26.00
C ILE A 146 -58.50 -42.83 26.73
N ASP A 147 -57.63 -42.08 27.40
CA ASP A 147 -57.99 -40.91 28.22
C ASP A 147 -58.00 -39.57 27.49
N ARG A 148 -57.60 -39.56 26.21
CA ARG A 148 -57.54 -38.38 25.35
C ARG A 148 -57.99 -38.73 23.94
N VAL A 149 -58.56 -37.76 23.23
CA VAL A 149 -58.80 -37.89 21.79
C VAL A 149 -57.46 -37.80 21.06
N LEU A 150 -57.16 -38.75 20.19
CA LEU A 150 -55.99 -38.73 19.31
C LEU A 150 -56.22 -37.73 18.18
N GLU A 151 -55.26 -36.85 17.96
CA GLU A 151 -55.28 -35.90 16.86
C GLU A 151 -54.37 -36.38 15.73
N PRO A 152 -54.85 -36.35 14.46
CA PRO A 152 -53.96 -36.56 13.33
C PRO A 152 -52.79 -35.58 13.38
N PRO A 153 -51.56 -36.02 13.04
CA PRO A 153 -50.38 -35.18 13.15
C PRO A 153 -50.47 -33.96 12.24
N ALA A 154 -49.88 -32.85 12.66
CA ALA A 154 -49.79 -31.64 11.85
C ALA A 154 -48.80 -31.83 10.67
N MET A 155 -48.86 -30.92 9.68
CA MET A 155 -47.89 -30.90 8.58
C MET A 155 -46.46 -30.70 9.09
N LEU A 156 -45.48 -31.30 8.42
CA LEU A 156 -44.09 -31.28 8.85
C LEU A 156 -43.54 -29.87 9.16
N PRO A 157 -43.78 -28.81 8.34
CA PRO A 157 -43.32 -27.46 8.67
C PRO A 157 -43.89 -26.90 9.98
N SER A 158 -45.16 -27.23 10.29
CA SER A 158 -45.79 -26.79 11.54
C SER A 158 -45.18 -27.51 12.75
N VAL A 159 -44.82 -28.78 12.60
CA VAL A 159 -44.12 -29.53 13.64
C VAL A 159 -42.69 -29.00 13.81
N VAL A 160 -41.95 -28.74 12.72
CA VAL A 160 -40.62 -28.09 12.81
C VAL A 160 -40.71 -26.76 13.53
N LYS A 161 -41.66 -25.89 13.17
CA LYS A 161 -41.85 -24.60 13.85
C LYS A 161 -42.06 -24.74 15.36
N ALA A 162 -42.81 -25.76 15.78
CA ALA A 162 -43.09 -25.99 17.19
C ALA A 162 -41.85 -26.43 17.99
N PHE A 163 -40.90 -27.11 17.34
CA PHE A 163 -39.69 -27.61 18.00
C PHE A 163 -38.44 -26.72 17.79
N ASP A 164 -38.30 -26.12 16.61
CA ASP A 164 -37.18 -25.27 16.20
C ASP A 164 -37.67 -24.12 15.29
N GLU A 165 -38.19 -23.08 15.93
CA GLU A 165 -38.68 -21.88 15.24
C GLU A 165 -37.58 -21.19 14.41
N LYS A 166 -36.32 -21.24 14.88
CA LYS A 166 -35.21 -20.58 14.18
C LYS A 166 -34.88 -21.31 12.88
N LEU A 167 -34.83 -22.65 12.88
CA LEU A 167 -34.66 -23.42 11.65
C LEU A 167 -35.86 -23.24 10.72
N PHE A 168 -37.08 -23.18 11.25
CA PHE A 168 -38.27 -22.91 10.44
C PHE A 168 -38.17 -21.58 9.70
N GLU A 169 -37.68 -20.51 10.33
CA GLU A 169 -37.46 -19.22 9.63
C GLU A 169 -36.40 -19.32 8.53
N LEU A 170 -35.36 -20.14 8.70
CA LEU A 170 -34.40 -20.43 7.61
C LEU A 170 -35.04 -21.22 6.46
N MET A 171 -35.89 -22.21 6.78
CA MET A 171 -36.66 -22.97 5.78
C MET A 171 -37.58 -22.04 4.98
N LYS A 172 -38.27 -21.11 5.66
CA LYS A 172 -39.13 -20.12 5.02
C LYS A 172 -38.35 -19.17 4.12
N ARG A 173 -37.19 -18.71 4.57
CA ARG A 173 -36.31 -17.85 3.78
C ARG A 173 -35.78 -18.54 2.52
N THR A 174 -35.61 -19.86 2.56
CA THR A 174 -35.07 -20.68 1.46
C THR A 174 -36.14 -21.40 0.65
N ASP A 175 -37.43 -21.11 0.90
CA ASP A 175 -38.60 -21.76 0.31
C ASP A 175 -38.70 -23.29 0.55
N ILE A 176 -37.97 -23.82 1.53
CA ILE A 176 -38.00 -25.24 1.89
C ILE A 176 -39.25 -25.57 2.73
N ASP A 177 -39.85 -24.60 3.41
CA ASP A 177 -41.15 -24.76 4.05
C ASP A 177 -42.26 -25.13 3.04
N LYS A 178 -42.23 -24.53 1.85
CA LYS A 178 -43.14 -24.85 0.74
C LYS A 178 -42.92 -26.26 0.21
N LEU A 179 -41.65 -26.67 0.07
CA LEU A 179 -41.27 -28.04 -0.30
C LEU A 179 -41.86 -29.05 0.70
N LEU A 180 -41.63 -28.80 1.98
CA LEU A 180 -42.10 -29.64 3.09
C LEU A 180 -43.62 -29.56 3.31
N SER A 181 -44.31 -28.61 2.69
CA SER A 181 -45.79 -28.53 2.68
C SER A 181 -46.43 -29.36 1.57
N SER A 182 -45.65 -29.93 0.65
CA SER A 182 -46.19 -30.73 -0.45
C SER A 182 -46.75 -32.08 0.02
N GLU A 183 -47.67 -32.64 -0.77
CA GLU A 183 -48.36 -33.91 -0.53
C GLU A 183 -47.48 -35.14 -0.84
N ARG A 184 -46.23 -35.13 -0.36
CA ARG A 184 -45.27 -36.22 -0.52
C ARG A 184 -44.49 -36.43 0.79
N PRO A 185 -43.87 -37.60 0.99
CA PRO A 185 -43.25 -37.92 2.27
C PRO A 185 -41.88 -37.28 2.45
N PHE A 186 -41.53 -37.01 3.71
CA PHE A 186 -40.23 -36.49 4.09
C PHE A 186 -39.73 -37.03 5.42
N THR A 187 -38.42 -36.97 5.60
CA THR A 187 -37.77 -37.01 6.92
C THR A 187 -36.96 -35.75 7.07
N THR A 188 -37.03 -35.09 8.23
CA THR A 188 -36.13 -33.97 8.53
C THR A 188 -35.49 -34.10 9.91
N PHE A 189 -34.37 -33.41 10.08
CA PHE A 189 -33.58 -33.41 11.28
C PHE A 189 -33.60 -32.04 11.93
N ILE A 190 -33.79 -32.02 13.25
CA ILE A 190 -33.77 -30.80 14.07
C ILE A 190 -32.79 -30.96 15.23
N SER A 191 -32.36 -29.85 15.83
CA SER A 191 -31.49 -29.88 17.00
C SER A 191 -31.81 -28.72 17.95
N ALA A 192 -31.38 -28.84 19.21
CA ALA A 192 -31.39 -27.71 20.14
C ALA A 192 -30.35 -26.63 19.77
N LYS A 193 -29.31 -27.01 19.01
CA LYS A 193 -28.30 -26.06 18.53
C LYS A 193 -28.79 -25.38 17.26
N TYR A 194 -28.64 -24.06 17.21
CA TYR A 194 -29.03 -23.31 16.03
C TYR A 194 -28.08 -23.59 14.85
N LEU A 195 -28.64 -23.89 13.68
CA LEU A 195 -27.89 -24.27 12.46
C LEU A 195 -26.71 -23.34 12.16
N LEU A 196 -26.91 -22.02 12.27
CA LEU A 196 -25.88 -21.07 11.88
C LEU A 196 -24.77 -20.92 12.93
N ASP A 197 -24.93 -21.39 14.16
CA ASP A 197 -23.96 -21.16 15.24
C ASP A 197 -22.60 -21.83 15.04
N ARG A 198 -22.53 -22.78 14.11
CA ARG A 198 -21.28 -23.40 13.65
C ARG A 198 -20.40 -22.50 12.78
N PHE A 199 -20.96 -21.43 12.21
CA PHE A 199 -20.24 -20.53 11.31
C PHE A 199 -19.71 -19.29 12.04
N ASN A 200 -18.60 -18.76 11.56
CA ASN A 200 -18.08 -17.50 12.08
C ASN A 200 -18.96 -16.31 11.65
N TYR A 201 -18.69 -15.12 12.21
CA TYR A 201 -19.51 -13.93 11.95
C TYR A 201 -19.63 -13.58 10.46
N ILE A 202 -18.54 -13.71 9.68
CA ILE A 202 -18.48 -13.35 8.26
C ILE A 202 -19.29 -14.36 7.43
N GLU A 203 -19.08 -15.65 7.69
CA GLU A 203 -19.82 -16.74 7.05
C GLU A 203 -21.32 -16.65 7.33
N LYS A 204 -21.71 -16.34 8.58
CA LYS A 204 -23.12 -16.07 8.95
C LYS A 204 -23.68 -14.91 8.13
N LYS A 205 -22.93 -13.80 8.01
CA LYS A 205 -23.36 -12.64 7.22
C LYS A 205 -23.51 -12.98 5.74
N TYR A 206 -22.59 -13.76 5.18
CA TYR A 206 -22.70 -14.26 3.82
C TYR A 206 -23.93 -15.14 3.61
N LEU A 207 -24.12 -16.20 4.41
CA LEU A 207 -25.25 -17.13 4.28
C LEU A 207 -26.61 -16.44 4.47
N THR A 208 -26.64 -15.36 5.25
CA THR A 208 -27.84 -14.54 5.48
C THR A 208 -27.91 -13.29 4.60
N SER A 209 -27.07 -13.19 3.57
CA SER A 209 -27.18 -12.18 2.51
C SER A 209 -28.00 -12.72 1.32
N GLU A 210 -28.18 -11.91 0.28
CA GLU A 210 -28.74 -12.37 -0.99
C GLU A 210 -27.77 -13.27 -1.78
N TYR A 211 -26.46 -13.05 -1.63
CA TYR A 211 -25.41 -13.80 -2.33
C TYR A 211 -25.24 -15.22 -1.80
N GLY A 212 -25.50 -15.45 -0.51
CA GLY A 212 -25.39 -16.77 0.14
C GLY A 212 -26.68 -17.56 0.20
N LEU A 213 -27.77 -17.10 -0.44
CA LEU A 213 -29.09 -17.72 -0.32
C LEU A 213 -29.12 -19.14 -0.89
N GLU A 214 -28.47 -19.39 -2.02
CA GLU A 214 -28.42 -20.73 -2.63
C GLU A 214 -27.58 -21.70 -1.79
N ASP A 215 -26.45 -21.24 -1.23
CA ASP A 215 -25.66 -22.03 -0.28
C ASP A 215 -26.48 -22.35 0.99
N LEU A 216 -27.19 -21.36 1.55
CA LEU A 216 -28.06 -21.59 2.70
C LEU A 216 -29.18 -22.59 2.38
N LYS A 217 -29.81 -22.46 1.20
CA LYS A 217 -30.85 -23.38 0.72
C LYS A 217 -30.30 -24.79 0.56
N HIS A 218 -29.09 -24.93 0.05
CA HIS A 218 -28.40 -26.22 -0.06
C HIS A 218 -28.18 -26.87 1.31
N ILE A 219 -27.68 -26.11 2.29
CA ILE A 219 -27.52 -26.58 3.68
C ILE A 219 -28.86 -27.02 4.27
N VAL A 220 -29.93 -26.24 4.10
CA VAL A 220 -31.25 -26.58 4.65
C VAL A 220 -31.84 -27.81 3.95
N LYS A 221 -31.65 -27.96 2.63
CA LYS A 221 -32.03 -29.16 1.88
C LYS A 221 -31.28 -30.41 2.33
N TYR A 222 -30.03 -30.26 2.77
CA TYR A 222 -29.25 -31.39 3.29
C TYR A 222 -29.90 -32.04 4.52
N LEU A 223 -30.69 -31.27 5.28
CA LEU A 223 -31.43 -31.75 6.46
C LEU A 223 -32.73 -32.50 6.11
N VAL A 224 -33.04 -32.71 4.83
CA VAL A 224 -34.31 -33.29 4.37
C VAL A 224 -34.04 -34.51 3.49
N ILE A 225 -34.72 -35.63 3.76
CA ILE A 225 -34.76 -36.83 2.92
C ILE A 225 -36.17 -36.95 2.34
N ALA A 226 -36.26 -37.35 1.06
CA ALA A 226 -37.50 -37.46 0.28
C ALA A 226 -38.39 -38.68 0.62
N GLU A 227 -38.27 -39.24 1.82
CA GLU A 227 -38.93 -40.48 2.24
C GLU A 227 -39.21 -40.44 3.75
N PRO A 228 -40.26 -41.15 4.25
CA PRO A 228 -40.54 -41.21 5.68
C PRO A 228 -39.73 -42.34 6.31
N VAL A 229 -38.66 -42.00 7.03
CA VAL A 229 -37.69 -42.94 7.58
C VAL A 229 -37.89 -43.05 9.10
N TYR A 230 -38.57 -44.10 9.52
CA TYR A 230 -38.81 -44.40 10.93
C TYR A 230 -37.69 -45.28 11.50
N PHE A 231 -36.99 -44.82 12.51
CA PHE A 231 -35.84 -45.52 13.08
C PHE A 231 -36.20 -46.86 13.73
N ASN A 232 -37.41 -46.99 14.25
CA ASN A 232 -37.90 -48.27 14.79
C ASN A 232 -38.17 -49.33 13.71
N ASN A 233 -38.23 -48.95 12.43
CA ASN A 233 -38.46 -49.87 11.32
C ASN A 233 -37.19 -50.17 10.52
N LEU A 234 -36.05 -49.54 10.87
CA LEU A 234 -34.79 -49.77 10.18
C LEU A 234 -34.10 -51.04 10.67
N ALA A 235 -33.48 -51.76 9.72
CA ALA A 235 -32.64 -52.91 10.04
C ALA A 235 -31.35 -52.46 10.76
N ILE A 236 -30.81 -53.35 11.60
CA ILE A 236 -29.50 -53.15 12.24
C ILE A 236 -28.42 -53.02 11.14
N GLY A 237 -27.57 -52.00 11.24
CA GLY A 237 -26.55 -51.71 10.25
C GLY A 237 -26.51 -50.24 9.87
N GLU A 238 -25.83 -49.96 8.75
CA GLU A 238 -25.72 -48.63 8.18
C GLU A 238 -26.49 -48.59 6.84
N THR A 239 -27.33 -47.58 6.67
CA THR A 239 -28.11 -47.32 5.45
C THR A 239 -27.85 -45.89 5.00
N SER A 240 -27.65 -45.69 3.69
CA SER A 240 -27.44 -44.36 3.12
C SER A 240 -28.69 -43.90 2.38
N TYR A 241 -29.09 -42.65 2.62
CA TYR A 241 -30.20 -41.98 1.96
C TYR A 241 -29.70 -40.78 1.17
N THR A 242 -30.39 -40.42 0.09
CA THR A 242 -30.10 -39.19 -0.64
C THR A 242 -30.96 -38.06 -0.07
N SER A 243 -30.33 -36.97 0.35
CA SER A 243 -31.03 -35.76 0.80
C SER A 243 -31.60 -34.96 -0.38
N GLU A 244 -32.48 -34.01 -0.11
CA GLU A 244 -33.02 -33.06 -1.10
C GLU A 244 -31.95 -32.12 -1.68
N SER A 245 -30.74 -32.10 -1.10
CA SER A 245 -29.56 -31.43 -1.65
C SER A 245 -28.83 -32.28 -2.69
N GLY A 246 -29.12 -33.58 -2.77
CA GLY A 246 -28.43 -34.57 -3.60
C GLY A 246 -27.28 -35.29 -2.88
N GLU A 247 -26.84 -34.82 -1.72
CA GLU A 247 -25.79 -35.46 -0.94
C GLU A 247 -26.30 -36.60 -0.06
N SER A 248 -25.40 -37.54 0.27
CA SER A 248 -25.71 -38.74 1.05
C SER A 248 -25.77 -38.44 2.56
N VAL A 249 -26.80 -38.98 3.21
CA VAL A 249 -27.00 -38.97 4.65
C VAL A 249 -26.99 -40.41 5.16
N LYS A 250 -26.07 -40.73 6.05
CA LYS A 250 -25.85 -42.08 6.58
C LYS A 250 -26.57 -42.25 7.91
N LEU A 251 -27.49 -43.20 7.95
CA LEU A 251 -28.23 -43.58 9.14
C LEU A 251 -27.66 -44.91 9.66
N LYS A 252 -27.30 -44.96 10.94
CA LYS A 252 -26.75 -46.16 11.56
C LYS A 252 -27.55 -46.55 12.79
N VAL A 253 -27.93 -47.82 12.84
CA VAL A 253 -28.65 -48.44 13.96
C VAL A 253 -27.80 -49.58 14.51
N THR A 254 -27.41 -49.51 15.78
CA THR A 254 -26.63 -50.57 16.44
C THR A 254 -27.53 -51.67 17.02
N GLU A 255 -26.92 -52.78 17.45
CA GLU A 255 -27.62 -53.85 18.17
C GLU A 255 -28.48 -53.29 19.33
N ASN A 256 -29.71 -53.79 19.42
CA ASN A 256 -30.74 -53.41 20.39
C ASN A 256 -31.30 -51.97 20.27
N HIS A 257 -31.10 -51.26 19.15
CA HIS A 257 -31.60 -49.89 18.93
C HIS A 257 -31.16 -48.88 20.02
N ARG A 258 -30.09 -49.20 20.77
CA ARG A 258 -29.60 -48.38 21.89
C ARG A 258 -28.77 -47.18 21.44
N GLN A 259 -28.09 -47.30 20.29
CA GLN A 259 -27.37 -46.20 19.67
C GLN A 259 -27.83 -46.06 18.23
N ILE A 260 -28.34 -44.88 17.92
CA ILE A 260 -28.80 -44.51 16.59
C ILE A 260 -28.09 -43.21 16.24
N THR A 261 -27.49 -43.17 15.05
CA THR A 261 -26.78 -41.99 14.59
C THR A 261 -27.12 -41.60 13.15
N VAL A 262 -27.01 -40.30 12.87
CA VAL A 262 -27.15 -39.68 11.54
C VAL A 262 -25.81 -39.00 11.24
N ASN A 263 -25.07 -39.48 10.24
CA ASN A 263 -23.69 -39.06 9.97
C ASN A 263 -22.78 -39.08 11.21
N GLY A 264 -23.03 -40.03 12.13
CA GLY A 264 -22.31 -40.12 13.40
C GLY A 264 -22.88 -39.26 14.53
N LEU A 265 -23.79 -38.32 14.26
CA LEU A 265 -24.48 -37.50 15.25
C LEU A 265 -25.55 -38.32 15.99
N LYS A 266 -25.66 -38.15 17.31
CA LYS A 266 -26.55 -38.97 18.13
C LYS A 266 -28.00 -38.50 17.99
N VAL A 267 -28.90 -39.45 17.74
CA VAL A 267 -30.34 -39.18 17.82
C VAL A 267 -30.77 -39.10 19.29
N ILE A 268 -31.33 -37.95 19.68
CA ILE A 268 -31.87 -37.67 21.03
C ILE A 268 -33.31 -38.16 21.13
N GLU A 269 -34.13 -37.74 20.17
CA GLU A 269 -35.54 -38.12 20.08
C GLU A 269 -35.82 -38.54 18.64
N LYS A 270 -36.48 -39.69 18.48
CA LYS A 270 -36.75 -40.30 17.18
C LYS A 270 -38.24 -40.42 16.93
N ASP A 271 -38.60 -40.48 15.67
CA ASP A 271 -39.95 -40.80 15.22
C ASP A 271 -41.02 -39.82 15.76
N ILE A 272 -40.76 -38.51 15.66
CA ILE A 272 -41.79 -37.49 15.90
C ILE A 272 -42.65 -37.40 14.65
N LEU A 273 -43.95 -37.69 14.79
CA LEU A 273 -44.85 -37.90 13.66
C LEU A 273 -45.33 -36.58 13.06
N ALA A 274 -45.29 -36.49 11.73
CA ALA A 274 -45.91 -35.44 10.94
C ALA A 274 -46.85 -36.07 9.89
N ALA A 275 -47.81 -35.29 9.40
CA ALA A 275 -48.79 -35.77 8.43
C ALA A 275 -48.16 -36.35 7.15
N ASN A 276 -47.09 -35.71 6.69
CA ASN A 276 -46.37 -36.06 5.47
C ASN A 276 -44.93 -36.49 5.77
N GLY A 277 -44.66 -37.05 6.95
CA GLY A 277 -43.30 -37.46 7.26
C GLY A 277 -42.99 -37.65 8.73
N VAL A 278 -41.70 -37.54 9.03
CA VAL A 278 -41.16 -37.77 10.36
C VAL A 278 -40.02 -36.82 10.68
N ILE A 279 -39.90 -36.45 11.95
CA ILE A 279 -38.83 -35.60 12.46
C ILE A 279 -38.00 -36.40 13.46
N HIS A 280 -36.67 -36.22 13.40
CA HIS A 280 -35.74 -36.73 14.39
C HIS A 280 -34.95 -35.58 15.01
N VAL A 281 -34.90 -35.54 16.34
CA VAL A 281 -34.07 -34.61 17.11
C VAL A 281 -32.69 -35.21 17.28
N LEU A 282 -31.68 -34.47 16.87
CA LEU A 282 -30.28 -34.82 16.96
C LEU A 282 -29.55 -33.94 18.00
N ASP A 283 -28.42 -34.42 18.51
CA ASP A 283 -27.53 -33.65 19.37
C ASP A 283 -26.84 -32.47 18.66
N ASP A 284 -26.68 -32.58 17.35
CA ASP A 284 -26.29 -31.51 16.42
C ASP A 284 -26.90 -31.76 15.03
N LEU A 285 -26.76 -30.82 14.10
CA LEU A 285 -27.25 -30.99 12.73
C LEU A 285 -26.16 -31.53 11.78
N PRO A 286 -26.51 -32.47 10.87
CA PRO A 286 -25.59 -32.95 9.86
C PRO A 286 -25.23 -31.82 8.88
N PHE A 287 -24.01 -31.86 8.34
CA PHE A 287 -23.48 -30.82 7.46
C PHE A 287 -23.08 -31.37 6.09
N ALA A 288 -23.34 -30.57 5.06
CA ALA A 288 -22.98 -30.83 3.68
C ALA A 288 -21.49 -30.56 3.45
N ASP A 289 -20.76 -31.56 2.93
CA ASP A 289 -19.32 -31.43 2.66
C ASP A 289 -19.06 -30.56 1.42
N SER A 290 -20.07 -30.37 0.56
CA SER A 290 -19.98 -29.55 -0.65
C SER A 290 -19.89 -28.05 -0.39
N LEU A 291 -20.25 -27.56 0.80
CA LEU A 291 -20.17 -26.15 1.13
C LEU A 291 -18.73 -25.73 1.40
N VAL A 292 -18.12 -25.11 0.39
CA VAL A 292 -16.80 -24.49 0.50
C VAL A 292 -16.96 -22.97 0.62
N PHE A 293 -16.27 -22.37 1.59
CA PHE A 293 -16.12 -20.93 1.67
C PHE A 293 -14.81 -20.51 0.98
N ASP A 294 -14.93 -19.64 -0.02
CA ASP A 294 -13.80 -19.04 -0.72
C ASP A 294 -13.67 -17.55 -0.37
N THR A 295 -12.66 -16.92 -0.95
CA THR A 295 -12.39 -15.50 -0.77
C THR A 295 -13.59 -14.65 -1.17
N ARG A 296 -14.23 -14.97 -2.30
CA ARG A 296 -15.43 -14.27 -2.80
C ARG A 296 -16.56 -14.27 -1.77
N LYS A 297 -16.89 -15.43 -1.20
CA LYS A 297 -17.93 -15.57 -0.16
C LYS A 297 -17.58 -14.78 1.09
N TYR A 298 -16.30 -14.75 1.47
CA TYR A 298 -15.82 -13.90 2.57
C TYR A 298 -16.00 -12.42 2.27
N LEU A 299 -15.66 -11.95 1.06
CA LEU A 299 -15.86 -10.56 0.66
C LEU A 299 -17.33 -10.14 0.67
N PHE A 300 -18.24 -11.03 0.25
CA PHE A 300 -19.68 -10.80 0.41
C PHE A 300 -20.10 -10.73 1.89
N GLY A 301 -19.60 -11.62 2.74
CA GLY A 301 -19.84 -11.58 4.19
C GLY A 301 -19.30 -10.31 4.87
N LEU A 302 -18.28 -9.67 4.27
CA LEU A 302 -17.72 -8.39 4.67
C LEU A 302 -18.45 -7.17 4.10
N ASN A 303 -19.50 -7.38 3.29
CA ASN A 303 -20.22 -6.34 2.57
C ASN A 303 -19.35 -5.57 1.56
N ALA A 304 -18.35 -6.21 0.94
CA ALA A 304 -17.52 -5.65 -0.13
C ALA A 304 -18.11 -5.95 -1.53
N THR A 305 -19.43 -5.89 -1.67
CA THR A 305 -20.17 -6.37 -2.85
C THR A 305 -19.84 -5.57 -4.12
N LYS A 306 -19.65 -4.26 -4.00
CA LYS A 306 -19.28 -3.37 -5.11
C LYS A 306 -17.88 -3.69 -5.63
N PHE A 307 -16.94 -3.93 -4.73
CA PHE A 307 -15.58 -4.36 -5.08
C PHE A 307 -15.59 -5.70 -5.83
N VAL A 308 -16.33 -6.70 -5.34
CA VAL A 308 -16.46 -8.00 -6.01
C VAL A 308 -17.07 -7.84 -7.41
N SER A 309 -18.13 -7.05 -7.54
CA SER A 309 -18.77 -6.77 -8.85
C SER A 309 -17.79 -6.16 -9.85
N LEU A 310 -16.96 -5.21 -9.41
CA LEU A 310 -15.94 -4.60 -10.26
C LEU A 310 -14.86 -5.60 -10.66
N ILE A 311 -14.38 -6.42 -9.72
CA ILE A 311 -13.40 -7.48 -9.99
C ILE A 311 -13.91 -8.43 -11.07
N ASP A 312 -15.17 -8.85 -11.00
CA ASP A 312 -15.79 -9.72 -12.02
C ASP A 312 -15.94 -9.03 -13.37
N GLN A 313 -16.47 -7.80 -13.37
CA GLN A 313 -16.70 -7.01 -14.58
C GLN A 313 -15.42 -6.81 -15.39
N TYR A 314 -14.27 -6.70 -14.73
CA TYR A 314 -12.96 -6.50 -15.37
C TYR A 314 -12.15 -7.79 -15.54
N GLY A 315 -12.76 -8.96 -15.33
CA GLY A 315 -12.19 -10.27 -15.61
C GLY A 315 -11.08 -10.67 -14.63
N LEU A 316 -11.16 -10.20 -13.39
CA LEU A 316 -10.24 -10.51 -12.30
C LEU A 316 -10.86 -11.49 -11.28
N GLY A 317 -12.06 -12.03 -11.56
CA GLY A 317 -12.82 -12.93 -10.68
C GLY A 317 -12.03 -14.15 -10.21
N ASN A 318 -11.15 -14.70 -11.05
CA ASN A 318 -10.33 -15.86 -10.72
C ASN A 318 -9.50 -15.66 -9.44
N PHE A 319 -9.11 -14.42 -9.10
CA PHE A 319 -8.37 -14.12 -7.87
C PHE A 319 -9.19 -14.31 -6.58
N LEU A 320 -10.52 -14.34 -6.69
CA LEU A 320 -11.45 -14.51 -5.57
C LEU A 320 -11.96 -15.94 -5.45
N ASP A 321 -11.77 -16.75 -6.49
CA ASP A 321 -12.30 -18.10 -6.58
C ASP A 321 -11.28 -19.12 -6.04
N SER A 322 -11.75 -20.32 -5.67
CA SER A 322 -10.99 -21.32 -4.90
C SER A 322 -9.68 -21.83 -5.53
N GLU A 323 -9.42 -21.52 -6.80
CA GLU A 323 -8.18 -21.89 -7.50
C GLU A 323 -7.05 -20.88 -7.31
N SER A 324 -7.38 -19.65 -6.88
CA SER A 324 -6.39 -18.62 -6.58
C SER A 324 -5.89 -18.78 -5.15
N ASN A 325 -4.62 -19.15 -5.01
CA ASN A 325 -3.91 -19.18 -3.74
C ASN A 325 -2.75 -18.19 -3.80
N ASP A 326 -2.36 -17.67 -2.65
CA ASP A 326 -1.19 -16.80 -2.47
C ASP A 326 -1.36 -15.36 -2.98
N VAL A 327 -2.52 -14.75 -2.72
CA VAL A 327 -2.77 -13.33 -3.02
C VAL A 327 -3.27 -12.58 -1.78
N THR A 328 -2.83 -11.34 -1.65
CA THR A 328 -3.33 -10.39 -0.65
C THR A 328 -4.28 -9.40 -1.30
N ILE A 329 -5.50 -9.33 -0.81
CA ILE A 329 -6.59 -8.55 -1.39
C ILE A 329 -6.88 -7.37 -0.49
N LEU A 330 -6.74 -6.17 -1.05
CA LEU A 330 -7.05 -4.91 -0.39
C LEU A 330 -8.50 -4.56 -0.75
N ALA A 331 -9.43 -4.88 0.13
CA ALA A 331 -10.87 -4.75 -0.10
C ALA A 331 -11.42 -3.46 0.53
N PRO A 332 -11.67 -2.39 -0.26
CA PRO A 332 -12.35 -1.21 0.22
C PRO A 332 -13.82 -1.51 0.57
N THR A 333 -14.39 -0.70 1.44
CA THR A 333 -15.82 -0.76 1.76
C THR A 333 -16.66 -0.20 0.61
N ASN A 334 -17.92 -0.61 0.49
CA ASN A 334 -18.79 -0.13 -0.59
C ASN A 334 -18.95 1.40 -0.57
N GLU A 335 -18.94 1.99 0.62
CA GLU A 335 -19.19 3.41 0.87
C GLU A 335 -18.07 4.32 0.35
N VAL A 336 -16.84 3.79 0.20
CA VAL A 336 -15.65 4.58 -0.18
C VAL A 336 -15.24 4.37 -1.63
N ILE A 337 -15.91 3.48 -2.35
CA ILE A 337 -15.69 3.29 -3.79
C ILE A 337 -16.59 4.27 -4.52
N ASP A 338 -16.03 5.34 -5.05
CA ASP A 338 -16.66 6.14 -6.11
C ASP A 338 -16.16 5.63 -7.47
N GLU A 339 -17.09 5.19 -8.32
CA GLU A 339 -16.73 4.66 -9.64
C GLU A 339 -16.48 5.75 -10.67
N ASP A 340 -17.02 6.95 -10.44
CA ASP A 340 -16.87 8.09 -11.34
C ASP A 340 -15.48 8.73 -11.18
N ASP A 341 -14.87 8.59 -10.00
CA ASP A 341 -13.50 9.02 -9.71
C ASP A 341 -12.44 8.16 -10.41
N ILE A 342 -12.81 6.96 -10.89
CA ILE A 342 -11.89 6.03 -11.54
C ILE A 342 -12.11 6.09 -13.06
N PRO A 343 -11.14 6.61 -13.85
CA PRO A 343 -11.27 6.63 -15.30
C PRO A 343 -11.56 5.24 -15.87
N ASN A 344 -12.57 5.12 -16.75
CA ASN A 344 -13.04 3.81 -17.24
C ASN A 344 -11.94 2.96 -17.89
N ASN A 345 -10.96 3.60 -18.54
CA ASN A 345 -9.81 2.93 -19.16
C ASN A 345 -8.74 2.48 -18.15
N LEU A 346 -8.81 2.96 -16.90
CA LEU A 346 -7.88 2.62 -15.82
C LEU A 346 -8.50 1.68 -14.77
N LYS A 347 -9.80 1.42 -14.79
CA LYS A 347 -10.50 0.58 -13.80
C LYS A 347 -9.86 -0.79 -13.59
N LYS A 348 -9.52 -1.51 -14.67
CA LYS A 348 -8.83 -2.81 -14.55
C LYS A 348 -7.48 -2.68 -13.86
N GLN A 349 -6.71 -1.66 -14.20
CA GLN A 349 -5.36 -1.44 -13.67
C GLN A 349 -5.41 -1.05 -12.19
N TRP A 350 -6.37 -0.18 -11.84
CA TRP A 350 -6.69 0.20 -10.49
C TRP A 350 -7.11 -1.01 -9.64
N LEU A 351 -8.00 -1.87 -10.15
CA LEU A 351 -8.39 -3.11 -9.48
C LEU A 351 -7.22 -4.08 -9.31
N SER A 352 -6.39 -4.26 -10.34
CA SER A 352 -5.17 -5.07 -10.25
C SER A 352 -4.17 -4.51 -9.23
N TYR A 353 -4.20 -3.20 -8.94
CA TYR A 353 -3.36 -2.59 -7.90
C TYR A 353 -3.84 -2.91 -6.48
N HIS A 354 -5.12 -3.27 -6.30
CA HIS A 354 -5.67 -3.75 -5.03
C HIS A 354 -5.36 -5.24 -4.76
N LEU A 355 -4.77 -5.93 -5.73
CA LEU A 355 -4.35 -7.33 -5.62
C LEU A 355 -2.83 -7.35 -5.50
N ILE A 356 -2.33 -7.89 -4.40
CA ILE A 356 -0.90 -7.96 -4.07
C ILE A 356 -0.45 -9.42 -4.18
N GLN A 357 0.64 -9.64 -4.91
CA GLN A 357 1.25 -10.96 -5.08
C GLN A 357 1.80 -11.45 -3.75
N GLY A 358 1.41 -12.66 -3.35
CA GLY A 358 1.78 -13.28 -2.08
C GLY A 358 0.73 -13.09 -0.98
N ALA A 359 0.64 -14.04 -0.07
CA ALA A 359 -0.21 -14.03 1.11
C ALA A 359 0.48 -13.34 2.31
N TRP A 360 0.56 -12.02 2.29
CA TRP A 360 1.24 -11.20 3.28
C TRP A 360 0.41 -11.05 4.55
N LYS A 361 0.72 -11.82 5.59
CA LYS A 361 0.09 -11.66 6.90
C LYS A 361 0.66 -10.43 7.61
N PRO A 362 -0.03 -9.89 8.62
CA PRO A 362 0.44 -8.69 9.31
C PRO A 362 1.85 -8.82 9.89
N THR A 363 2.21 -10.03 10.32
CA THR A 363 3.54 -10.36 10.87
C THR A 363 4.64 -10.43 9.82
N ASP A 364 4.29 -10.57 8.55
CA ASP A 364 5.23 -10.68 7.43
C ASP A 364 5.57 -9.30 6.86
N LEU A 365 4.75 -8.29 7.19
CA LEU A 365 4.89 -6.92 6.70
C LEU A 365 5.96 -6.18 7.50
N VAL A 366 6.94 -5.62 6.79
CA VAL A 366 7.97 -4.76 7.35
C VAL A 366 7.75 -3.33 6.88
N ASP A 367 7.98 -2.36 7.77
CA ASP A 367 7.79 -0.94 7.45
C ASP A 367 8.62 -0.53 6.22
N ARG A 368 7.97 0.16 5.28
CA ARG A 368 8.50 0.64 4.00
C ARG A 368 8.89 -0.44 3.00
N THR A 369 8.49 -1.70 3.21
CA THR A 369 8.66 -2.71 2.17
C THR A 369 7.83 -2.37 0.93
N LEU A 370 8.39 -2.69 -0.24
CA LEU A 370 7.74 -2.52 -1.54
C LEU A 370 7.18 -3.86 -2.00
N LEU A 371 5.88 -4.06 -1.82
CA LEU A 371 5.16 -5.25 -2.26
C LEU A 371 4.87 -5.19 -3.75
N LYS A 372 4.78 -6.34 -4.41
CA LYS A 372 4.41 -6.44 -5.83
C LYS A 372 2.89 -6.53 -5.96
N SER A 373 2.30 -5.68 -6.79
CA SER A 373 0.88 -5.83 -7.17
C SER A 373 0.70 -6.70 -8.41
N GLU A 374 -0.53 -7.12 -8.68
CA GLU A 374 -0.93 -7.73 -9.95
C GLU A 374 -1.03 -6.71 -11.09
N TYR A 375 -0.98 -5.42 -10.78
CA TYR A 375 -0.93 -4.38 -11.80
C TYR A 375 0.48 -4.34 -12.43
N ASN A 376 0.56 -4.68 -13.70
CA ASN A 376 1.72 -4.46 -14.55
C ASN A 376 1.40 -3.46 -15.66
N SER A 377 2.43 -2.80 -16.17
CA SER A 377 2.28 -1.79 -17.23
C SER A 377 3.42 -1.88 -18.24
N SER A 378 3.10 -1.61 -19.51
CA SER A 378 4.11 -1.46 -20.56
C SER A 378 5.09 -0.30 -20.29
N LEU A 379 4.69 0.68 -19.46
CA LEU A 379 5.56 1.75 -18.98
C LEU A 379 6.61 1.26 -17.98
N LEU A 380 6.41 0.09 -17.38
CA LEU A 380 7.34 -0.57 -16.47
C LEU A 380 7.99 -1.82 -17.10
N LEU A 381 7.99 -1.93 -18.42
CA LEU A 381 8.44 -3.15 -19.13
C LEU A 381 7.69 -4.42 -18.66
N ASN A 382 6.41 -4.27 -18.30
CA ASN A 382 5.54 -5.32 -17.76
C ASN A 382 5.96 -5.89 -16.40
N GLU A 383 6.89 -5.23 -15.70
CA GLU A 383 7.11 -5.50 -14.27
C GLU A 383 5.90 -5.07 -13.44
N SER A 384 5.67 -5.78 -12.33
CA SER A 384 4.65 -5.42 -11.34
C SER A 384 4.91 -4.04 -10.74
N GLN A 385 3.91 -3.16 -10.78
CA GLN A 385 3.91 -1.92 -10.04
C GLN A 385 4.05 -2.24 -8.55
N ARG A 386 5.00 -1.57 -7.90
CA ARG A 386 5.21 -1.72 -6.46
C ARG A 386 4.16 -0.96 -5.66
N MET A 387 3.96 -1.40 -4.43
CA MET A 387 3.17 -0.72 -3.43
C MET A 387 3.96 -0.64 -2.13
N VAL A 388 4.09 0.57 -1.59
CA VAL A 388 4.68 0.76 -0.28
C VAL A 388 3.69 0.32 0.80
N VAL A 389 4.17 -0.45 1.77
CA VAL A 389 3.46 -0.70 3.03
C VAL A 389 4.15 0.07 4.15
N ARG A 390 3.38 0.73 5.00
CA ARG A 390 3.87 1.31 6.26
C ARG A 390 3.30 0.52 7.41
N VAL A 391 4.16 0.24 8.38
CA VAL A 391 3.82 -0.59 9.54
C VAL A 391 4.30 0.14 10.80
N GLY A 392 3.39 0.36 11.75
CA GLY A 392 3.73 0.92 13.05
C GLY A 392 4.54 -0.05 13.91
N LYS A 393 5.13 0.47 14.98
CA LYS A 393 5.92 -0.32 15.93
C LYS A 393 5.06 -0.65 17.14
N ASP A 394 4.16 -1.60 16.99
CA ASP A 394 3.28 -2.06 18.08
C ASP A 394 3.44 -3.57 18.30
N GLU A 395 3.62 -3.98 19.56
CA GLU A 395 3.79 -5.40 19.93
C GLU A 395 2.47 -6.18 19.92
N ASN A 396 1.33 -5.50 20.04
CA ASN A 396 0.00 -6.10 20.01
C ASN A 396 -0.55 -6.16 18.59
N LEU A 397 -0.91 -7.36 18.11
CA LEU A 397 -1.42 -7.59 16.75
C LEU A 397 -2.63 -6.70 16.37
N LYS A 398 -3.55 -6.43 17.31
CA LYS A 398 -4.72 -5.58 17.02
C LYS A 398 -4.36 -4.12 16.80
N ASP A 399 -3.33 -3.65 17.50
CA ASP A 399 -2.86 -2.27 17.39
C ASP A 399 -1.92 -2.15 16.18
N LEU A 400 -1.10 -3.19 15.94
CA LEU A 400 -0.31 -3.35 14.72
C LEU A 400 -1.19 -3.26 13.48
N LEU A 401 -2.30 -4.00 13.41
CA LEU A 401 -3.24 -3.95 12.28
C LEU A 401 -3.74 -2.54 11.98
N LYS A 402 -4.12 -1.77 13.01
CA LYS A 402 -4.57 -0.38 12.83
C LYS A 402 -3.46 0.57 12.37
N SER A 403 -2.21 0.17 12.57
CA SER A 403 -1.03 0.93 12.14
C SER A 403 -0.62 0.63 10.69
N ILE A 404 -1.12 -0.47 10.11
CA ILE A 404 -0.77 -0.87 8.74
C ILE A 404 -1.47 0.05 7.74
N GLN A 405 -0.68 0.59 6.82
CA GLN A 405 -1.15 1.45 5.75
C GLN A 405 -0.54 0.99 4.42
N PHE A 406 -1.39 0.79 3.43
CA PHE A 406 -1.00 0.51 2.05
C PHE A 406 -0.99 1.80 1.23
N GLY A 407 0.00 1.94 0.36
CA GLY A 407 0.14 3.11 -0.50
C GLY A 407 0.34 4.42 0.28
N SER A 408 -0.26 5.51 -0.21
CA SER A 408 -0.09 6.85 0.35
C SER A 408 -0.96 7.10 1.59
N HIS A 409 -2.14 6.49 1.68
CA HIS A 409 -3.13 6.82 2.71
C HIS A 409 -4.09 5.69 3.15
N SER A 410 -4.19 4.57 2.44
CA SER A 410 -5.19 3.52 2.70
C SER A 410 -4.85 2.69 3.94
N LYS A 411 -5.61 2.85 5.04
CA LYS A 411 -5.33 2.17 6.31
C LYS A 411 -6.12 0.87 6.44
N VAL A 412 -5.54 -0.13 7.08
CA VAL A 412 -6.25 -1.36 7.40
C VAL A 412 -7.30 -1.12 8.48
N ILE A 413 -8.50 -1.67 8.29
CA ILE A 413 -9.62 -1.62 9.24
C ILE A 413 -10.07 -3.02 9.64
N GLY A 414 -10.37 -3.22 10.91
CA GLY A 414 -10.81 -4.51 11.43
C GLY A 414 -9.65 -5.48 11.71
N ASN A 415 -9.95 -6.78 11.61
CA ASN A 415 -9.00 -7.85 11.92
C ASN A 415 -8.41 -8.43 10.64
N ASP A 416 -7.27 -9.11 10.76
CA ASP A 416 -6.70 -9.93 9.70
C ASP A 416 -7.61 -11.10 9.34
N LEU A 417 -7.71 -11.39 8.05
CA LEU A 417 -8.51 -12.48 7.53
C LEU A 417 -7.67 -13.29 6.56
N SER A 418 -7.52 -14.58 6.86
CA SER A 418 -6.87 -15.54 5.97
C SER A 418 -7.87 -16.61 5.59
N ILE A 419 -8.04 -16.84 4.29
CA ILE A 419 -8.96 -17.85 3.76
C ILE A 419 -8.34 -18.50 2.51
N ASN A 420 -8.29 -19.83 2.48
CA ASN A 420 -7.74 -20.62 1.37
C ASN A 420 -6.37 -20.11 0.89
N GLY A 421 -5.44 -19.83 1.81
CA GLY A 421 -4.11 -19.34 1.47
C GLY A 421 -4.05 -17.88 0.98
N ASN A 422 -5.17 -17.18 0.86
CA ASN A 422 -5.21 -15.74 0.59
C ASN A 422 -5.32 -14.93 1.88
N VAL A 423 -4.93 -13.66 1.81
CA VAL A 423 -5.12 -12.68 2.90
C VAL A 423 -6.04 -11.58 2.42
N ILE A 424 -7.02 -11.20 3.24
CA ILE A 424 -7.93 -10.08 2.95
C ILE A 424 -7.68 -8.98 3.98
N TYR A 425 -7.27 -7.81 3.50
CA TYR A 425 -7.27 -6.58 4.29
C TYR A 425 -8.46 -5.75 3.89
N ARG A 426 -9.34 -5.44 4.85
CA ARG A 426 -10.30 -4.37 4.65
C ARG A 426 -9.56 -3.05 4.80
N ILE A 427 -9.78 -2.12 3.88
CA ILE A 427 -9.10 -0.82 3.87
C ILE A 427 -10.09 0.33 4.04
N SER A 428 -9.63 1.42 4.68
CA SER A 428 -10.43 2.62 4.93
C SER A 428 -10.78 3.36 3.65
N ASP A 429 -9.85 3.40 2.70
CA ASP A 429 -9.93 4.15 1.46
C ASP A 429 -9.30 3.27 0.36
N PRO A 430 -9.78 3.33 -0.89
CA PRO A 430 -9.14 2.60 -1.98
C PRO A 430 -7.69 3.05 -2.20
N VAL A 431 -6.86 2.17 -2.77
CA VAL A 431 -5.47 2.53 -3.10
C VAL A 431 -5.40 3.27 -4.43
N ASP A 432 -4.66 4.39 -4.46
CA ASP A 432 -4.43 5.15 -5.69
C ASP A 432 -3.33 4.54 -6.55
N LEU A 433 -3.54 4.54 -7.86
CA LEU A 433 -2.46 4.27 -8.80
C LEU A 433 -1.35 5.32 -8.65
N PRO A 434 -0.07 4.92 -8.74
CA PRO A 434 1.04 5.88 -8.75
C PRO A 434 0.87 6.93 -9.84
N LEU A 435 1.00 8.20 -9.45
CA LEU A 435 0.82 9.34 -10.34
C LEU A 435 1.89 9.35 -11.44
N ASP A 436 1.61 10.07 -12.53
CA ASP A 436 2.66 10.36 -13.50
C ASP A 436 3.76 11.19 -12.85
N ILE A 437 4.98 11.06 -13.38
CA ILE A 437 6.17 11.64 -12.75
C ILE A 437 6.01 13.14 -12.47
N PHE A 438 5.37 13.90 -13.35
CA PHE A 438 5.22 15.35 -13.15
C PHE A 438 4.18 15.69 -12.09
N ALA A 439 3.03 15.02 -12.11
CA ALA A 439 2.02 15.18 -11.06
C ALA A 439 2.60 14.84 -9.67
N SER A 440 3.48 13.83 -9.61
CA SER A 440 4.19 13.45 -8.38
C SER A 440 5.20 14.50 -7.91
N LEU A 441 5.96 15.12 -8.81
CA LEU A 441 6.97 16.12 -8.43
C LEU A 441 6.34 17.46 -8.04
N VAL A 442 5.27 17.90 -8.72
CA VAL A 442 4.66 19.24 -8.54
C VAL A 442 4.14 19.50 -7.12
N VAL A 443 3.80 18.45 -6.37
CA VAL A 443 3.32 18.59 -4.99
C VAL A 443 4.46 18.79 -3.97
N ASP A 444 5.72 18.61 -4.35
CA ASP A 444 6.89 18.76 -3.48
C ASP A 444 7.59 20.11 -3.71
N LEU A 445 7.40 21.05 -2.77
CA LEU A 445 7.97 22.40 -2.83
C LEU A 445 9.50 22.43 -2.85
N GLU A 446 10.18 21.38 -2.38
CA GLU A 446 11.64 21.28 -2.43
C GLU A 446 12.17 20.99 -3.83
N LEU A 447 11.30 20.72 -4.81
CA LEU A 447 11.64 20.35 -6.18
C LEU A 447 11.26 21.44 -7.20
N SER A 448 10.81 22.62 -6.75
CA SER A 448 10.34 23.70 -7.62
C SER A 448 11.37 24.13 -8.67
N THR A 449 12.66 24.19 -8.32
CA THR A 449 13.73 24.57 -9.26
C THR A 449 13.94 23.49 -10.30
N PHE A 450 13.93 22.21 -9.92
CA PHE A 450 14.03 21.10 -10.86
C PHE A 450 12.86 21.07 -11.85
N ILE A 451 11.64 21.32 -11.37
CA ILE A 451 10.46 21.40 -12.24
C ILE A 451 10.63 22.53 -13.26
N ALA A 452 11.10 23.71 -12.82
CA ALA A 452 11.36 24.83 -13.72
C ALA A 452 12.42 24.49 -14.79
N THR A 453 13.49 23.79 -14.41
CA THR A 453 14.53 23.38 -15.37
C THR A 453 14.04 22.33 -16.37
N LEU A 454 13.15 21.42 -15.97
CA LEU A 454 12.48 20.49 -16.89
C LEU A 454 11.66 21.22 -17.95
N TYR A 455 10.92 22.26 -17.57
CA TYR A 455 10.13 23.07 -18.53
C TYR A 455 11.02 23.88 -19.48
N VAL A 456 12.05 24.56 -18.96
CA VAL A 456 12.95 25.39 -19.78
C VAL A 456 13.78 24.55 -20.76
N SER A 457 14.22 23.37 -20.34
CA SER A 457 14.99 22.44 -21.16
C SER A 457 14.14 21.75 -22.23
N GLY A 458 12.85 21.48 -21.96
CA GLY A 458 11.94 20.83 -22.89
C GLY A 458 12.03 19.29 -22.91
N VAL A 459 12.71 18.67 -21.94
CA VAL A 459 12.88 17.20 -21.86
C VAL A 459 11.68 16.46 -21.25
N VAL A 460 10.65 17.21 -20.81
CA VAL A 460 9.45 16.69 -20.14
C VAL A 460 8.84 15.49 -20.87
N LYS A 461 8.58 15.65 -22.17
CA LYS A 461 7.91 14.63 -22.98
C LYS A 461 8.74 13.35 -23.10
N GLU A 462 10.05 13.49 -23.25
CA GLU A 462 11.00 12.38 -23.34
C GLU A 462 10.95 11.54 -22.06
N ILE A 463 11.10 12.18 -20.89
CA ILE A 463 11.08 11.50 -19.59
C ILE A 463 9.73 10.81 -19.31
N LYS A 464 8.60 11.41 -19.70
CA LYS A 464 7.27 10.77 -19.55
C LYS A 464 7.11 9.51 -20.41
N GLN A 465 7.79 9.45 -21.55
CA GLN A 465 7.69 8.36 -22.51
C GLN A 465 8.72 7.25 -22.26
N SER A 466 9.79 7.56 -21.54
CA SER A 466 10.77 6.58 -21.08
C SER A 466 10.10 5.54 -20.18
N LYS A 467 10.52 4.28 -20.34
CA LYS A 467 9.97 3.11 -19.66
C LYS A 467 10.92 2.63 -18.58
N ALA A 468 10.36 2.15 -17.48
CA ALA A 468 11.09 1.50 -16.39
C ALA A 468 12.27 2.35 -15.90
N ILE A 469 12.02 3.63 -15.60
CA ILE A 469 13.10 4.56 -15.25
C ILE A 469 13.30 4.69 -13.73
N THR A 470 14.52 5.06 -13.36
CA THR A 470 14.83 5.62 -12.04
C THR A 470 15.27 7.06 -12.23
N LEU A 471 14.54 8.01 -11.65
CA LEU A 471 14.86 9.44 -11.74
C LEU A 471 15.47 9.93 -10.42
N PHE A 472 16.72 10.36 -10.47
CA PHE A 472 17.34 11.12 -9.39
C PHE A 472 16.96 12.59 -9.50
N VAL A 473 16.23 13.13 -8.53
CA VAL A 473 15.73 14.51 -8.57
C VAL A 473 16.49 15.39 -7.60
N PRO A 474 17.33 16.32 -8.10
CA PRO A 474 18.01 17.30 -7.26
C PRO A 474 17.05 18.26 -6.57
N THR A 475 17.27 18.51 -5.29
CA THR A 475 16.49 19.49 -4.51
C THR A 475 16.86 20.94 -4.85
N ASN A 476 16.03 21.89 -4.44
CA ASN A 476 16.33 23.32 -4.54
C ASN A 476 17.69 23.70 -3.91
N GLN A 477 18.06 23.02 -2.82
CA GLN A 477 19.35 23.22 -2.18
C GLN A 477 20.50 22.71 -3.05
N ALA A 478 20.31 21.62 -3.79
CA ALA A 478 21.30 21.12 -4.75
C ALA A 478 21.60 22.14 -5.84
N TYR A 479 20.56 22.79 -6.39
CA TYR A 479 20.71 23.90 -7.34
C TYR A 479 21.42 25.11 -6.73
N LYS A 480 21.08 25.47 -5.49
CA LYS A 480 21.74 26.57 -4.79
C LYS A 480 23.23 26.31 -4.56
N ASN A 481 23.62 25.07 -4.28
CA ASN A 481 25.01 24.68 -4.05
C ASN A 481 25.87 24.79 -5.33
N LEU A 482 25.27 24.72 -6.53
CA LEU A 482 25.99 24.89 -7.79
C LEU A 482 26.40 26.35 -8.07
N GLY A 483 25.81 27.34 -7.39
CA GLY A 483 26.10 28.76 -7.60
C GLY A 483 25.92 29.17 -9.07
N LEU A 484 26.92 29.83 -9.66
CA LEU A 484 26.84 30.35 -11.03
C LEU A 484 26.63 29.27 -12.10
N VAL A 485 27.03 28.03 -11.83
CA VAL A 485 26.78 26.91 -12.74
C VAL A 485 25.28 26.72 -12.96
N SER A 486 24.47 26.88 -11.90
CA SER A 486 23.00 26.78 -12.02
C SER A 486 22.43 27.86 -12.93
N ARG A 487 22.93 29.11 -12.83
CA ARG A 487 22.53 30.24 -13.67
C ARG A 487 22.91 30.02 -15.13
N TYR A 488 24.10 29.50 -15.37
CA TYR A 488 24.53 29.09 -16.71
C TYR A 488 23.58 28.04 -17.30
N LEU A 489 23.30 26.95 -16.59
CA LEU A 489 22.46 25.85 -17.10
C LEU A 489 21.05 26.33 -17.50
N VAL A 490 20.45 27.26 -16.76
CA VAL A 490 19.12 27.80 -17.09
C VAL A 490 19.13 28.96 -18.09
N SER A 491 20.32 29.42 -18.51
CA SER A 491 20.47 30.45 -19.54
C SER A 491 20.22 29.88 -20.95
N PRO A 492 19.93 30.74 -21.95
CA PRO A 492 19.83 30.30 -23.34
C PRO A 492 21.10 29.60 -23.85
N ALA A 493 22.28 30.05 -23.42
CA ALA A 493 23.56 29.49 -23.81
C ALA A 493 23.80 28.09 -23.22
N GLY A 494 23.33 27.83 -21.99
CA GLY A 494 23.50 26.55 -21.30
C GLY A 494 22.37 25.55 -21.53
N LYS A 495 21.36 25.88 -22.35
CA LYS A 495 20.18 25.02 -22.54
C LYS A 495 20.53 23.60 -22.99
N SER A 496 21.50 23.44 -23.90
CA SER A 496 21.94 22.11 -24.37
C SER A 496 22.54 21.30 -23.23
N ASP A 497 23.43 21.91 -22.44
CA ASP A 497 24.05 21.26 -21.29
C ASP A 497 23.02 20.92 -20.21
N LEU A 498 22.03 21.78 -19.99
CA LEU A 498 20.94 21.48 -19.07
C LEU A 498 20.14 20.26 -19.52
N GLN A 499 19.83 20.13 -20.82
CA GLN A 499 19.15 18.93 -21.32
C GLN A 499 19.97 17.67 -21.04
N THR A 500 21.28 17.72 -21.29
CA THR A 500 22.21 16.63 -21.00
C THR A 500 22.24 16.29 -19.51
N VAL A 501 22.41 17.28 -18.64
CA VAL A 501 22.41 17.11 -17.18
C VAL A 501 21.10 16.46 -16.72
N LEU A 502 19.95 16.91 -17.22
CA LEU A 502 18.66 16.34 -16.84
C LEU A 502 18.49 14.89 -17.30
N ARG A 503 18.92 14.55 -18.53
CA ARG A 503 18.92 13.17 -19.03
C ARG A 503 19.87 12.27 -18.23
N TYR A 504 21.01 12.80 -17.80
CA TYR A 504 21.99 12.07 -16.99
C TYR A 504 21.43 11.63 -15.62
N HIS A 505 20.42 12.33 -15.12
CA HIS A 505 19.73 11.94 -13.88
C HIS A 505 18.64 10.88 -14.08
N VAL A 506 18.40 10.45 -15.33
CA VAL A 506 17.42 9.42 -15.67
C VAL A 506 18.14 8.12 -15.99
N ILE A 507 17.91 7.08 -15.20
CA ILE A 507 18.42 5.73 -15.42
C ILE A 507 17.37 4.90 -16.13
N THR A 508 17.78 4.03 -17.04
CA THR A 508 16.92 3.21 -17.89
C THR A 508 16.57 1.84 -17.29
N SER A 509 16.59 1.75 -15.96
CA SER A 509 16.20 0.57 -15.18
C SER A 509 15.49 0.97 -13.88
N LEU A 510 14.68 0.06 -13.33
CA LEU A 510 13.99 0.23 -12.05
C LEU A 510 14.93 -0.16 -10.91
N LEU A 511 15.31 0.82 -10.10
CA LEU A 511 16.17 0.64 -8.95
C LEU A 511 15.48 1.24 -7.72
N TYR A 512 14.93 0.38 -6.88
CA TYR A 512 14.34 0.78 -5.62
C TYR A 512 15.42 0.88 -4.55
N TYR A 513 15.14 1.54 -3.41
CA TYR A 513 16.09 1.69 -2.31
C TYR A 513 16.76 0.38 -1.90
N GLN A 514 15.99 -0.72 -1.88
CA GLN A 514 16.48 -2.04 -1.50
C GLN A 514 17.48 -2.64 -2.51
N ASP A 515 17.41 -2.23 -3.78
CA ASP A 515 18.36 -2.60 -4.82
C ASP A 515 19.65 -1.76 -4.74
N LEU A 516 19.57 -0.58 -4.10
CA LEU A 516 20.68 0.35 -3.97
C LEU A 516 21.49 0.14 -2.68
N ILE A 517 20.83 -0.28 -1.60
CA ILE A 517 21.48 -0.42 -0.29
C ILE A 517 22.44 -1.62 -0.26
N ASN A 518 23.60 -1.45 0.38
CA ASN A 518 24.64 -2.48 0.52
C ASN A 518 25.30 -2.94 -0.79
N ASP A 519 25.01 -2.28 -1.91
CA ASP A 519 25.59 -2.59 -3.21
C ASP A 519 26.35 -1.39 -3.81
N SER A 520 27.18 -1.66 -4.81
CA SER A 520 27.84 -0.65 -5.64
C SER A 520 27.51 -0.96 -7.10
N LEU A 521 26.80 -0.03 -7.75
CA LEU A 521 26.25 -0.24 -9.08
C LEU A 521 26.82 0.77 -10.08
N GLU A 522 27.09 0.28 -11.28
CA GLU A 522 27.33 1.08 -12.47
C GLU A 522 26.08 0.99 -13.34
N VAL A 523 25.41 2.12 -13.58
CA VAL A 523 24.11 2.14 -14.25
C VAL A 523 24.13 3.07 -15.44
N THR A 524 23.47 2.65 -16.52
CA THR A 524 23.37 3.45 -17.75
C THR A 524 22.25 4.48 -17.63
N THR A 525 22.59 5.72 -17.94
CA THR A 525 21.65 6.85 -17.95
C THR A 525 21.04 7.06 -19.34
N LEU A 526 20.08 7.97 -19.47
CA LEU A 526 19.45 8.31 -20.74
C LEU A 526 20.40 9.06 -21.71
N THR A 527 21.58 9.47 -21.26
CA THR A 527 22.65 9.98 -22.12
C THR A 527 23.62 8.88 -22.58
N ASP A 528 23.30 7.60 -22.32
CA ASP A 528 24.17 6.43 -22.54
C ASP A 528 25.48 6.44 -21.73
N GLU A 529 25.60 7.34 -20.75
CA GLU A 529 26.76 7.40 -19.85
C GLU A 529 26.51 6.67 -18.54
N THR A 530 27.59 6.21 -17.92
CA THR A 530 27.56 5.54 -16.62
C THR A 530 27.38 6.54 -15.49
N LEU A 531 26.42 6.27 -14.61
CA LEU A 531 26.33 6.87 -13.27
C LEU A 531 26.74 5.81 -12.25
N PHE A 532 27.54 6.21 -11.27
CA PHE A 532 27.98 5.33 -10.20
C PHE A 532 27.08 5.52 -8.98
N ILE A 533 26.62 4.43 -8.39
CA ILE A 533 25.84 4.42 -7.16
C ILE A 533 26.60 3.58 -6.14
N ASN A 534 26.82 4.14 -4.94
CA ASN A 534 27.46 3.45 -3.83
C ASN A 534 26.54 3.47 -2.60
N GLY A 535 25.89 2.34 -2.34
CA GLY A 535 25.17 2.07 -1.09
C GLY A 535 25.95 1.21 -0.10
N LYS A 536 27.17 0.79 -0.44
CA LYS A 536 28.09 0.04 0.42
C LYS A 536 29.01 0.98 1.22
N ASN A 537 28.40 1.95 1.91
CA ASN A 537 29.12 2.90 2.74
C ASN A 537 28.88 2.69 4.24
N GLN A 538 29.88 3.05 5.04
CA GLN A 538 29.86 2.89 6.50
C GLN A 538 28.87 3.84 7.20
N ASP A 539 28.42 4.89 6.53
CA ASP A 539 27.49 5.89 7.06
C ASP A 539 26.01 5.56 6.79
N GLY A 540 25.73 4.44 6.11
CA GLY A 540 24.38 3.99 5.76
C GLY A 540 23.68 4.88 4.71
N LYS A 541 24.40 5.79 4.06
CA LYS A 541 23.86 6.67 3.01
C LYS A 541 24.21 6.12 1.63
N ILE A 542 23.29 6.31 0.69
CA ILE A 542 23.51 5.98 -0.71
C ILE A 542 24.06 7.22 -1.41
N TRP A 543 25.24 7.08 -2.00
CA TRP A 543 25.90 8.13 -2.76
C TRP A 543 25.72 7.89 -4.27
N ILE A 544 25.61 8.96 -5.03
CA ILE A 544 25.62 8.95 -6.50
C ILE A 544 26.72 9.87 -7.01
N SER A 545 27.45 9.46 -8.04
CA SER A 545 28.55 10.26 -8.63
C SER A 545 28.65 10.07 -10.13
N ALA A 546 29.11 11.14 -10.80
CA ALA A 546 29.37 11.12 -12.25
C ALA A 546 30.69 10.42 -12.64
N GLY A 547 31.52 10.04 -11.66
CA GLY A 547 32.82 9.38 -11.86
C GLY A 547 33.17 8.41 -10.74
N ASP A 548 34.23 7.62 -10.97
CA ASP A 548 34.73 6.60 -10.05
C ASP A 548 35.28 7.24 -8.75
N GLN A 549 35.06 6.55 -7.63
CA GLN A 549 34.92 6.98 -6.23
C GLN A 549 36.16 7.61 -5.57
N THR A 550 37.09 8.17 -6.35
CA THR A 550 38.37 8.70 -5.88
C THR A 550 38.29 10.16 -5.42
N GLU A 551 37.29 10.92 -5.84
CA GLU A 551 37.11 12.33 -5.47
C GLU A 551 35.98 12.51 -4.44
N LYS A 552 36.36 12.70 -3.17
CA LYS A 552 35.46 12.78 -2.01
C LYS A 552 34.55 14.02 -1.94
N GLU A 553 34.51 14.89 -2.95
CA GLU A 553 33.82 16.20 -2.84
C GLU A 553 32.62 16.40 -3.80
N ASP A 554 32.44 15.59 -4.85
CA ASP A 554 31.43 15.82 -5.90
C ASP A 554 30.31 14.75 -5.95
N TYR A 555 29.99 14.09 -4.81
CA TYR A 555 28.91 13.09 -4.75
C TYR A 555 27.57 13.67 -4.25
N GLY A 556 26.47 13.13 -4.76
CA GLY A 556 25.12 13.36 -4.26
C GLY A 556 24.69 12.28 -3.29
N VAL A 557 23.81 12.63 -2.36
CA VAL A 557 23.24 11.73 -1.36
C VAL A 557 21.74 11.66 -1.55
N ILE A 558 21.19 10.45 -1.57
CA ILE A 558 19.74 10.24 -1.58
C ILE A 558 19.15 10.69 -0.24
N GLN A 559 18.24 11.67 -0.27
CA GLN A 559 17.55 12.21 0.90
C GLN A 559 16.20 11.56 1.16
N LYS A 560 15.49 11.18 0.08
CA LYS A 560 14.19 10.49 0.14
C LYS A 560 14.11 9.53 -1.03
N SER A 561 13.78 8.28 -0.76
CA SER A 561 13.72 7.21 -1.76
C SER A 561 12.30 6.73 -2.03
N ASP A 562 12.16 5.93 -3.09
CA ASP A 562 10.97 5.14 -3.43
C ASP A 562 9.69 5.95 -3.61
N ILE A 563 9.80 7.13 -4.21
CA ILE A 563 8.62 7.87 -4.67
C ILE A 563 8.14 7.17 -5.96
N LEU A 564 7.12 6.34 -5.83
CA LEU A 564 6.59 5.53 -6.93
C LEU A 564 5.82 6.42 -7.92
N VAL A 565 6.10 6.22 -9.22
CA VAL A 565 5.43 6.92 -10.32
C VAL A 565 5.00 5.93 -11.42
N SER A 566 4.12 6.35 -12.31
CA SER A 566 3.47 5.45 -13.30
C SER A 566 4.44 4.75 -14.28
N ASN A 567 5.64 5.29 -14.49
CA ASN A 567 6.66 4.74 -15.39
C ASN A 567 8.00 4.44 -14.70
N GLY A 568 8.06 4.48 -13.37
CA GLY A 568 9.33 4.38 -12.67
C GLY A 568 9.31 4.64 -11.17
N VAL A 569 10.48 5.01 -10.67
CA VAL A 569 10.70 5.40 -9.28
C VAL A 569 11.55 6.67 -9.23
N VAL A 570 11.26 7.54 -8.27
CA VAL A 570 11.96 8.80 -8.03
C VAL A 570 12.70 8.74 -6.70
N HIS A 571 13.95 9.21 -6.70
CA HIS A 571 14.77 9.41 -5.50
C HIS A 571 15.26 10.85 -5.45
N LYS A 572 15.02 11.56 -4.33
CA LYS A 572 15.50 12.94 -4.14
C LYS A 572 16.96 12.95 -3.74
N VAL A 573 17.75 13.83 -4.34
CA VAL A 573 19.20 13.95 -4.10
C VAL A 573 19.61 15.37 -3.76
N ASN A 574 20.65 15.52 -2.96
CA ASN A 574 21.13 16.83 -2.49
C ASN A 574 22.22 17.48 -3.36
N HIS A 575 22.62 16.83 -4.46
CA HIS A 575 23.65 17.31 -5.37
C HIS A 575 23.29 16.98 -6.82
N ILE A 576 23.60 17.90 -7.73
CA ILE A 576 23.38 17.72 -9.17
C ILE A 576 24.61 17.03 -9.76
N GLN A 577 24.38 15.93 -10.46
CA GLN A 577 25.45 15.19 -11.15
C GLN A 577 25.67 15.78 -12.54
N ILE A 578 26.86 16.33 -12.77
CA ILE A 578 27.24 16.89 -14.08
C ILE A 578 28.08 15.83 -14.81
N PRO A 579 27.62 15.31 -15.96
CA PRO A 579 28.35 14.30 -16.70
C PRO A 579 29.68 14.83 -17.24
N GLY A 580 30.67 13.95 -17.41
CA GLY A 580 32.05 14.32 -17.72
C GLY A 580 32.25 15.07 -19.03
N HIS A 581 31.35 14.89 -20.01
CA HIS A 581 31.41 15.57 -21.30
C HIS A 581 30.78 16.97 -21.31
N VAL A 582 30.10 17.37 -20.22
CA VAL A 582 29.59 18.74 -20.07
C VAL A 582 30.73 19.62 -19.57
N ASN A 583 31.36 20.28 -20.54
CA ASN A 583 32.50 21.18 -20.33
C ASN A 583 32.01 22.60 -20.09
N ILE A 584 31.94 22.98 -18.82
CA ILE A 584 31.59 24.31 -18.34
C ILE A 584 32.88 25.12 -18.25
N THR A 585 33.07 26.03 -19.20
CA THR A 585 34.22 26.93 -19.28
C THR A 585 33.97 28.23 -18.54
N HIS A 586 35.00 29.08 -18.44
CA HIS A 586 34.84 30.42 -17.90
C HIS A 586 33.89 31.26 -18.75
N GLN A 587 33.99 31.12 -20.08
CA GLN A 587 33.10 31.80 -21.01
C GLN A 587 31.64 31.41 -20.78
N ASN A 588 31.36 30.13 -20.49
CA ASN A 588 30.01 29.66 -20.17
C ASN A 588 29.46 30.35 -18.91
N LEU A 589 30.25 30.37 -17.83
CA LEU A 589 29.86 31.00 -16.57
C LEU A 589 29.64 32.51 -16.71
N LEU A 590 30.53 33.22 -17.41
CA LEU A 590 30.40 34.66 -17.70
C LEU A 590 29.12 34.95 -18.50
N SER A 591 28.82 34.12 -19.50
CA SER A 591 27.60 34.24 -20.30
C SER A 591 26.35 33.97 -19.46
N GLY A 592 26.40 32.98 -18.55
CA GLY A 592 25.32 32.63 -17.65
C GLY A 592 24.94 33.73 -16.66
N ILE A 593 25.91 34.58 -16.28
CA ILE A 593 25.67 35.74 -15.41
C ILE A 593 25.43 37.04 -16.16
N ASN A 594 25.45 37.03 -17.50
CA ASN A 594 25.39 38.22 -18.34
C ASN A 594 26.49 39.25 -18.01
N ALA A 595 27.72 38.81 -17.74
CA ALA A 595 28.88 39.70 -17.57
C ALA A 595 29.50 40.04 -18.93
N ASN A 596 28.71 40.68 -19.82
CA ASN A 596 29.07 40.90 -21.22
C ASN A 596 30.26 41.85 -21.34
N LEU A 597 30.29 42.95 -20.57
CA LEU A 597 31.37 43.92 -20.63
C LEU A 597 32.70 43.31 -20.19
N MET A 598 32.69 42.56 -19.08
CA MET A 598 33.89 41.87 -18.62
C MET A 598 34.35 40.81 -19.64
N GLN A 599 33.41 40.05 -20.22
CA GLN A 599 33.72 39.08 -21.25
C GLN A 599 34.34 39.75 -22.50
N ASP A 600 33.84 40.91 -22.91
CA ASP A 600 34.37 41.68 -24.05
C ASP A 600 35.77 42.24 -23.76
N ILE A 601 36.01 42.72 -22.54
CA ILE A 601 37.35 43.16 -22.09
C ILE A 601 38.33 41.99 -22.17
N LEU A 602 37.96 40.82 -21.64
CA LEU A 602 38.82 39.64 -21.66
C LEU A 602 39.09 39.12 -23.08
N LYS A 603 38.09 39.15 -23.97
CA LYS A 603 38.24 38.78 -25.39
C LYS A 603 39.16 39.76 -26.13
N ARG A 604 38.91 41.07 -26.02
CA ARG A 604 39.66 42.11 -26.73
C ARG A 604 41.13 42.17 -26.31
N THR A 605 41.42 41.83 -25.07
CA THR A 605 42.79 41.80 -24.53
C THR A 605 43.52 40.48 -24.81
N GLY A 606 42.84 39.46 -25.36
CA GLY A 606 43.37 38.11 -25.59
C GLY A 606 43.50 37.27 -24.32
N VAL A 607 43.18 37.84 -23.15
CA VAL A 607 43.35 37.15 -21.85
C VAL A 607 42.38 35.99 -21.71
N LEU A 608 41.16 36.07 -22.27
CA LEU A 608 40.22 34.96 -22.21
C LEU A 608 40.79 33.69 -22.84
N GLU A 609 41.40 33.79 -24.03
CA GLU A 609 41.99 32.65 -24.74
C GLU A 609 43.20 32.06 -24.00
N GLU A 610 43.93 32.88 -23.23
CA GLU A 610 45.06 32.44 -22.41
C GLU A 610 44.63 31.64 -21.17
N ILE A 611 43.43 31.90 -20.63
CA ILE A 611 42.99 31.35 -19.35
C ILE A 611 41.79 30.41 -19.46
N ASP A 612 41.07 30.41 -20.57
CA ASP A 612 39.96 29.49 -20.78
C ASP A 612 40.53 28.06 -20.75
N LEU A 613 39.78 27.14 -20.13
CA LEU A 613 40.24 25.77 -19.87
C LEU A 613 41.38 25.64 -18.85
N THR A 614 41.79 26.71 -18.17
CA THR A 614 42.80 26.67 -17.08
C THR A 614 42.15 26.62 -15.69
N ASP A 615 42.96 26.45 -14.65
CA ASP A 615 42.54 26.49 -13.25
C ASP A 615 42.48 27.91 -12.64
N SER A 616 42.40 28.93 -13.47
CA SER A 616 42.38 30.33 -13.02
C SER A 616 41.01 30.73 -12.46
N TYR A 617 40.98 31.70 -11.56
CA TYR A 617 39.73 32.35 -11.13
C TYR A 617 39.57 33.69 -11.83
N ILE A 618 38.38 33.96 -12.36
CA ILE A 618 37.99 35.26 -12.89
C ILE A 618 37.13 35.97 -11.85
N LEU A 619 37.60 37.12 -11.39
CA LEU A 619 36.76 38.08 -10.71
C LEU A 619 35.95 38.81 -11.77
N ALA A 620 34.66 38.55 -11.86
CA ALA A 620 33.79 39.05 -12.92
C ALA A 620 32.86 40.13 -12.37
N PRO A 621 33.12 41.42 -12.64
CA PRO A 621 32.18 42.47 -12.28
C PRO A 621 30.89 42.31 -13.08
N THR A 622 29.75 42.57 -12.42
CA THR A 622 28.47 42.70 -13.13
C THR A 622 28.53 43.84 -14.15
N ASP A 623 27.76 43.77 -15.23
CA ASP A 623 27.69 44.87 -16.21
C ASP A 623 27.27 46.20 -15.55
N LYS A 624 26.44 46.13 -14.49
CA LYS A 624 26.05 47.28 -13.67
C LYS A 624 27.25 47.96 -12.97
N ALA A 625 28.27 47.20 -12.60
CA ALA A 625 29.48 47.74 -11.96
C ALA A 625 30.24 48.72 -12.88
N PHE A 626 30.00 48.66 -14.19
CA PHE A 626 30.62 49.54 -15.17
C PHE A 626 29.85 50.84 -15.44
N GLU A 627 28.63 51.03 -14.90
CA GLU A 627 27.77 52.19 -15.19
C GLU A 627 28.41 53.54 -14.86
N ASN A 628 29.27 53.60 -13.84
CA ASN A 628 29.93 54.82 -13.38
C ASN A 628 31.37 54.98 -13.90
N ILE A 629 31.78 54.16 -14.86
CA ILE A 629 33.11 54.18 -15.46
C ILE A 629 33.02 54.83 -16.84
N ASP A 630 33.96 55.70 -17.18
CA ASP A 630 34.11 56.21 -18.55
C ASP A 630 34.58 55.09 -19.47
N LEU A 631 33.61 54.36 -20.02
CA LEU A 631 33.85 53.23 -20.92
C LEU A 631 34.53 53.69 -22.22
N GLU A 632 34.25 54.88 -22.74
CA GLU A 632 34.86 55.36 -23.99
C GLU A 632 36.36 55.57 -23.81
N SER A 633 36.75 56.25 -22.72
CA SER A 633 38.17 56.38 -22.37
C SER A 633 38.81 55.02 -22.13
N LEU A 634 38.13 54.11 -21.44
CA LEU A 634 38.65 52.79 -21.15
C LEU A 634 38.86 51.97 -22.44
N TRP A 635 37.90 51.99 -23.36
CA TRP A 635 37.96 51.24 -24.62
C TRP A 635 39.04 51.75 -25.59
N ASN A 636 39.50 52.98 -25.43
CA ASN A 636 40.57 53.58 -26.22
C ASN A 636 41.97 53.33 -25.64
N ASP A 637 42.08 52.91 -24.38
CA ASP A 637 43.34 52.61 -23.71
C ASP A 637 43.56 51.09 -23.59
N THR A 638 44.21 50.52 -24.60
CA THR A 638 44.50 49.09 -24.68
C THR A 638 45.37 48.59 -23.52
N GLU A 639 46.31 49.39 -23.03
CA GLU A 639 47.17 48.98 -21.92
C GLU A 639 46.40 48.97 -20.60
N LYS A 640 45.56 49.99 -20.36
CA LYS A 640 44.69 50.02 -19.18
C LYS A 640 43.68 48.89 -19.18
N LEU A 641 43.06 48.57 -20.33
CA LEU A 641 42.21 47.39 -20.47
C LEU A 641 42.94 46.09 -20.12
N LYS A 642 44.17 45.92 -20.63
CA LYS A 642 44.98 44.74 -20.36
C LYS A 642 45.37 44.62 -18.89
N GLN A 643 45.64 45.76 -18.22
CA GLN A 643 45.90 45.78 -16.79
C GLN A 643 44.66 45.40 -15.97
N ILE A 644 43.49 45.97 -16.29
CA ILE A 644 42.22 45.61 -15.65
C ILE A 644 41.92 44.13 -15.85
N ALA A 645 42.01 43.62 -17.09
CA ALA A 645 41.81 42.21 -17.40
C ALA A 645 42.69 41.33 -16.51
N LYS A 646 44.00 41.57 -16.49
CA LYS A 646 44.97 40.78 -15.72
C LYS A 646 44.82 40.90 -14.21
N LEU A 647 44.35 42.05 -13.69
CA LEU A 647 44.09 42.23 -12.26
C LEU A 647 42.94 41.34 -11.78
N HIS A 648 41.92 41.17 -12.62
CA HIS A 648 40.76 40.33 -12.32
C HIS A 648 41.03 38.83 -12.49
N ILE A 649 42.20 38.44 -12.98
CA ILE A 649 42.58 37.03 -13.09
C ILE A 649 43.49 36.65 -11.92
N ILE A 650 43.08 35.60 -11.22
CA ILE A 650 43.86 34.98 -10.15
C ILE A 650 44.39 33.64 -10.71
N PRO A 651 45.68 33.57 -11.07
CA PRO A 651 46.27 32.33 -11.58
C PRO A 651 46.37 31.27 -10.46
N LYS A 652 46.46 30.00 -10.87
CA LYS A 652 46.61 28.85 -9.96
C LYS A 652 47.76 29.07 -8.97
N SER A 653 47.44 29.22 -7.68
CA SER A 653 48.44 29.33 -6.62
C SER A 653 49.10 27.97 -6.37
N SER A 654 50.42 27.92 -6.45
CA SER A 654 51.28 26.77 -6.21
C SER A 654 50.89 25.99 -4.93
N GLY A 655 50.27 24.82 -5.09
CA GLY A 655 50.28 23.73 -4.10
C GLY A 655 49.17 23.67 -3.03
N LYS A 656 48.19 24.58 -2.99
CA LYS A 656 47.05 24.44 -2.05
C LYS A 656 45.86 23.76 -2.74
N ARG A 657 45.62 22.47 -2.44
CA ARG A 657 44.44 21.69 -2.87
C ARG A 657 43.11 22.13 -2.24
N ARG A 658 43.10 23.15 -1.37
CA ARG A 658 41.89 23.58 -0.65
C ARG A 658 41.21 24.74 -1.37
N TRP A 659 39.89 24.62 -1.49
CA TRP A 659 38.97 25.61 -2.06
C TRP A 659 39.35 27.06 -1.69
N PHE A 660 39.39 27.92 -2.71
CA PHE A 660 39.87 29.30 -2.69
C PHE A 660 39.10 30.24 -1.71
N LEU A 661 37.98 29.80 -1.10
CA LEU A 661 37.14 30.64 -0.24
C LEU A 661 36.62 29.94 1.02
N ASN A 662 37.45 29.12 1.68
CA ASN A 662 37.22 28.76 3.08
C ASN A 662 38.24 29.51 3.95
N PRO A 663 38.13 30.84 4.12
CA PRO A 663 39.13 31.64 4.80
C PRO A 663 39.06 31.31 6.29
N LEU A 664 39.92 30.40 6.74
CA LEU A 664 40.14 30.16 8.17
C LEU A 664 40.77 31.40 8.85
N PHE A 665 41.13 32.45 8.10
CA PHE A 665 41.83 33.63 8.60
C PHE A 665 41.36 34.95 7.94
N ASN A 666 41.36 36.00 8.75
CA ASN A 666 40.70 37.29 8.57
C ASN A 666 41.23 38.23 7.47
N GLU A 667 42.11 37.82 6.55
CA GLU A 667 42.65 38.63 5.43
C GLU A 667 43.70 37.81 4.66
N GLU A 668 43.31 37.08 3.61
CA GLU A 668 44.26 36.32 2.76
C GLU A 668 44.65 37.11 1.50
N GLU A 669 45.94 37.08 1.16
CA GLU A 669 46.49 37.72 -0.04
C GLU A 669 46.60 36.74 -1.21
N PHE A 670 46.12 37.15 -2.38
CA PHE A 670 46.24 36.39 -3.62
C PHE A 670 46.95 37.20 -4.70
N GLY A 671 47.87 36.55 -5.40
CA GLY A 671 48.51 37.13 -6.58
C GLY A 671 47.54 37.20 -7.76
N THR A 672 47.66 38.24 -8.57
CA THR A 672 46.91 38.38 -9.82
C THR A 672 47.83 38.20 -11.02
N MET A 673 47.26 38.01 -12.22
CA MET A 673 48.04 37.91 -13.46
C MET A 673 48.74 39.24 -13.82
N LEU A 674 48.35 40.34 -13.18
CA LEU A 674 49.07 41.62 -13.29
C LEU A 674 50.44 41.58 -12.59
N GLN A 675 50.70 40.57 -11.74
CA GLN A 675 51.90 40.28 -10.93
C GLN A 675 52.28 41.36 -9.90
N GLN A 676 52.15 42.64 -10.27
CA GLN A 676 52.53 43.80 -9.48
C GLN A 676 51.51 44.06 -8.35
N ASP A 677 50.23 43.85 -8.64
CA ASP A 677 49.13 44.08 -7.71
C ASP A 677 48.56 42.75 -7.20
N LYS A 678 48.26 42.71 -5.91
CA LYS A 678 47.65 41.57 -5.23
C LYS A 678 46.26 41.97 -4.79
N ILE A 679 45.38 40.99 -4.66
CA ILE A 679 44.07 41.19 -4.03
C ILE A 679 44.09 40.63 -2.61
N ILE A 680 43.25 41.20 -1.76
CA ILE A 680 43.00 40.75 -0.40
C ILE A 680 41.54 40.30 -0.33
N VAL A 681 41.34 39.06 0.11
CA VAL A 681 40.01 38.50 0.32
C VAL A 681 39.75 38.36 1.81
N ARG A 682 38.58 38.84 2.24
CA ARG A 682 38.16 38.84 3.64
C ARG A 682 36.72 38.40 3.77
N GLN A 683 36.46 37.48 4.69
CA GLN A 683 35.09 37.20 5.12
C GLN A 683 34.66 38.23 6.18
N VAL A 684 33.53 38.85 5.93
CA VAL A 684 32.85 39.77 6.84
C VAL A 684 31.60 39.03 7.37
N GLY A 685 31.13 39.40 8.57
CA GLY A 685 30.07 38.68 9.30
C GLY A 685 28.88 38.21 8.41
N HIS A 686 28.30 37.07 8.77
CA HIS A 686 27.27 36.33 8.00
C HIS A 686 27.73 35.69 6.68
N GLY A 687 29.04 35.53 6.44
CA GLY A 687 29.53 34.80 5.27
C GLY A 687 29.70 35.63 4.01
N ASN A 688 29.55 36.95 4.11
CA ASN A 688 29.84 37.86 3.00
C ASN A 688 31.34 37.91 2.75
N ILE A 689 31.74 37.79 1.49
CA ILE A 689 33.15 37.84 1.10
C ILE A 689 33.40 39.18 0.40
N MET A 690 34.44 39.88 0.84
CA MET A 690 34.88 41.16 0.30
C MET A 690 36.26 41.00 -0.29
N ILE A 691 36.47 41.56 -1.48
CA ILE A 691 37.71 41.56 -2.24
C ILE A 691 38.16 43.01 -2.41
N ARG A 692 39.44 43.29 -2.18
CA ARG A 692 40.03 44.62 -2.43
C ARG A 692 41.41 44.51 -3.02
N VAL A 693 41.88 45.54 -3.71
CA VAL A 693 43.27 45.60 -4.20
C VAL A 693 44.19 46.02 -3.05
N LYS A 694 45.32 45.33 -2.90
CA LYS A 694 46.30 45.63 -1.85
C LYS A 694 46.97 46.97 -2.13
N GLY A 695 46.75 47.95 -1.24
CA GLY A 695 47.28 49.30 -1.37
C GLY A 695 46.19 50.37 -1.52
N GLU A 696 44.96 49.96 -1.85
CA GLU A 696 43.82 50.86 -1.89
C GLU A 696 43.18 51.07 -0.49
N PRO A 697 42.51 52.23 -0.28
CA PRO A 697 41.74 52.51 0.92
C PRO A 697 40.71 51.42 1.26
N TYR A 698 40.44 51.21 2.55
CA TYR A 698 39.52 50.15 3.03
C TYR A 698 38.07 50.27 2.53
N HIS A 699 37.64 51.44 2.05
CA HIS A 699 36.30 51.67 1.52
C HIS A 699 36.15 51.27 0.05
N GLU A 700 37.25 51.05 -0.67
CA GLU A 700 37.24 50.56 -2.05
C GLU A 700 37.34 49.03 -2.02
N HIS A 701 36.17 48.38 -2.06
CA HIS A 701 36.04 46.93 -2.05
C HIS A 701 34.93 46.47 -2.98
N ALA A 702 35.09 45.26 -3.49
CA ALA A 702 34.08 44.53 -4.26
C ALA A 702 33.52 43.41 -3.38
N ARG A 703 32.20 43.29 -3.29
CA ARG A 703 31.54 42.17 -2.62
C ARG A 703 31.34 41.03 -3.61
N VAL A 704 31.61 39.82 -3.16
CA VAL A 704 31.28 38.60 -3.90
C VAL A 704 29.78 38.35 -3.83
N LEU A 705 29.15 38.24 -5.00
CA LEU A 705 27.73 37.97 -5.14
C LEU A 705 27.48 36.45 -5.18
N ASP A 706 28.22 35.72 -6.01
CA ASP A 706 28.11 34.28 -6.18
C ASP A 706 29.35 33.70 -6.87
N ILE A 707 29.53 32.38 -6.85
CA ILE A 707 30.73 31.69 -7.36
C ILE A 707 30.31 30.48 -8.21
N GLY A 708 31.04 30.21 -9.29
CA GLY A 708 30.89 28.99 -10.10
C GLY A 708 32.23 28.36 -10.41
N ARG A 709 32.27 27.03 -10.34
CA ARG A 709 33.45 26.24 -10.76
C ARG A 709 33.36 25.92 -12.24
N VAL A 710 34.51 25.93 -12.91
CA VAL A 710 34.62 25.35 -14.26
C VAL A 710 34.81 23.83 -14.16
N SER A 711 34.34 23.08 -15.15
CA SER A 711 34.56 21.63 -15.23
C SER A 711 35.76 21.24 -16.10
N THR A 712 36.43 22.23 -16.68
CA THR A 712 37.65 22.10 -17.50
C THR A 712 38.93 22.28 -16.67
N GLY A 713 40.09 21.90 -17.22
CA GLY A 713 41.37 21.94 -16.48
C GLY A 713 41.47 20.83 -15.42
N ASP A 714 42.05 21.12 -14.25
CA ASP A 714 42.03 20.23 -13.08
C ASP A 714 40.74 20.41 -12.25
N ARG A 715 39.71 21.10 -12.78
CA ARG A 715 38.44 21.42 -12.11
C ARG A 715 38.61 22.28 -10.84
N THR A 716 39.72 23.05 -10.79
CA THR A 716 40.05 23.88 -9.61
C THR A 716 39.90 25.39 -9.85
N GLY A 717 39.59 25.81 -11.08
CA GLY A 717 39.31 27.22 -11.43
C GLY A 717 37.83 27.61 -11.29
N GLY A 718 37.51 28.86 -11.61
CA GLY A 718 36.12 29.33 -11.57
C GLY A 718 35.89 30.78 -11.95
N VAL A 719 34.65 31.22 -11.82
CA VAL A 719 34.24 32.62 -11.92
C VAL A 719 33.65 33.04 -10.58
N ILE A 720 34.04 34.22 -10.10
CA ILE A 720 33.56 34.87 -8.88
C ILE A 720 32.87 36.16 -9.32
N GLU A 721 31.56 36.21 -9.23
CA GLU A 721 30.79 37.40 -9.59
C GLU A 721 30.96 38.46 -8.49
N ILE A 722 31.31 39.68 -8.87
CA ILE A 722 31.53 40.80 -7.95
C ILE A 722 30.72 42.04 -8.35
N ASP A 723 30.39 42.90 -7.39
CA ASP A 723 29.55 44.09 -7.62
C ASP A 723 30.31 45.38 -7.98
N SER A 724 31.64 45.34 -8.01
CA SER A 724 32.50 46.48 -8.36
C SER A 724 33.64 46.06 -9.30
N VAL A 725 34.07 46.97 -10.18
CA VAL A 725 35.27 46.77 -11.00
C VAL A 725 36.50 47.11 -10.16
N LEU A 726 37.51 46.24 -10.19
CA LEU A 726 38.80 46.49 -9.53
C LEU A 726 39.74 47.26 -10.45
N PHE A 727 40.43 48.27 -9.91
CA PHE A 727 41.41 49.05 -10.65
C PHE A 727 42.84 48.79 -10.17
N PRO A 728 43.84 48.81 -11.07
CA PRO A 728 45.25 48.76 -10.67
C PRO A 728 45.62 49.95 -9.80
N VAL A 729 46.52 49.75 -8.85
CA VAL A 729 46.97 50.85 -7.96
C VAL A 729 47.77 51.86 -8.79
N GLU A 730 47.35 53.12 -8.80
CA GLU A 730 48.09 54.19 -9.48
C GLU A 730 49.46 54.43 -8.82
N ARG A 731 50.53 53.96 -9.48
CA ARG A 731 51.92 54.16 -9.03
C ARG A 731 52.53 55.35 -9.75
N GLY A 732 53.20 56.23 -9.00
CA GLY A 732 53.96 57.34 -9.57
C GLY A 732 55.36 56.92 -10.02
N VAL A 733 56.20 57.91 -10.33
CA VAL A 733 57.61 57.71 -10.74
C VAL A 733 58.37 56.92 -9.67
N PHE A 734 59.21 55.96 -10.08
CA PHE A 734 59.96 55.00 -9.24
C PHE A 734 59.16 53.86 -8.59
N GLY A 735 57.91 53.62 -9.01
CA GLY A 735 57.12 52.47 -8.52
C GLY A 735 56.59 52.62 -7.10
N LEU A 736 56.60 53.85 -6.56
CA LEU A 736 56.05 54.22 -5.27
C LEU A 736 54.63 54.80 -5.43
N PRO A 737 53.76 54.79 -4.40
CA PRO A 737 52.46 55.44 -4.46
C PRO A 737 52.62 56.92 -4.85
N TRP A 738 51.67 57.46 -5.62
CA TRP A 738 51.76 58.81 -6.22
C TRP A 738 52.24 59.89 -5.24
N PHE A 739 51.73 59.89 -4.01
CA PHE A 739 52.15 60.82 -2.95
C PHE A 739 53.67 60.78 -2.67
N TRP A 740 54.24 59.58 -2.60
CA TRP A 740 55.67 59.37 -2.36
C TRP A 740 56.52 59.75 -3.56
N SER A 741 56.02 59.52 -4.78
CA SER A 741 56.70 59.96 -5.99
C SER A 741 56.77 61.48 -6.08
N VAL A 742 55.68 62.20 -5.77
CA VAL A 742 55.67 63.67 -5.70
C VAL A 742 56.64 64.17 -4.63
N LEU A 743 56.65 63.53 -3.46
CA LEU A 743 57.54 63.87 -2.35
C LEU A 743 59.02 63.67 -2.71
N ILE A 744 59.37 62.54 -3.35
CA ILE A 744 60.74 62.26 -3.79
C ILE A 744 61.17 63.18 -4.92
N ILE A 745 60.31 63.42 -5.92
CA ILE A 745 60.59 64.38 -7.00
C ILE A 745 60.82 65.76 -6.40
N SER A 746 60.00 66.20 -5.44
CA SER A 746 60.17 67.49 -4.77
C SER A 746 61.48 67.57 -3.98
N LEU A 747 61.86 66.51 -3.26
CA LEU A 747 63.14 66.43 -2.54
C LEU A 747 64.34 66.46 -3.50
N LEU A 748 64.27 65.73 -4.61
CA LEU A 748 65.29 65.76 -5.66
C LEU A 748 65.40 67.15 -6.29
N TRP A 749 64.26 67.81 -6.51
CA TRP A 749 64.23 69.18 -7.04
C TRP A 749 64.86 70.18 -6.06
N ILE A 750 64.54 70.07 -4.76
CA ILE A 750 65.14 70.89 -3.70
C ILE A 750 66.65 70.65 -3.60
N ALA A 751 67.10 69.38 -3.66
CA ALA A 751 68.51 69.04 -3.63
C ALA A 751 69.27 69.58 -4.86
N CYS A 752 68.68 69.46 -6.05
CA CYS A 752 69.26 69.98 -7.29
C CYS A 752 69.32 71.51 -7.29
N PHE A 753 68.27 72.17 -6.82
CA PHE A 753 68.22 73.62 -6.66
C PHE A 753 69.24 74.12 -5.63
N SER A 754 69.37 73.44 -4.49
CA SER A 754 70.37 73.73 -3.47
C SER A 754 71.80 73.60 -4.01
N PHE A 755 72.07 72.55 -4.80
CA PHE A 755 73.36 72.35 -5.46
C PHE A 755 73.66 73.45 -6.49
N LEU A 756 72.66 73.89 -7.27
CA LEU A 756 72.79 75.02 -8.20
C LEU A 756 73.07 76.34 -7.49
N VAL A 757 72.40 76.61 -6.37
CA VAL A 757 72.65 77.81 -5.55
C VAL A 757 74.03 77.76 -4.92
N LEU A 758 74.47 76.61 -4.40
CA LEU A 758 75.82 76.44 -3.85
C LEU A 758 76.89 76.63 -4.93
N SER A 759 76.71 76.00 -6.09
CA SER A 759 77.62 76.14 -7.23
C SER A 759 77.68 77.58 -7.74
N GLY A 760 76.52 78.24 -7.89
CA GLY A 760 76.42 79.65 -8.21
C GLY A 760 77.09 80.57 -7.18
N PHE A 761 76.95 80.26 -5.88
CA PHE A 761 77.63 80.95 -4.80
C PHE A 761 79.16 80.79 -4.87
N PHE A 762 79.66 79.58 -5.16
CA PHE A 762 81.10 79.34 -5.34
C PHE A 762 81.65 80.01 -6.60
N VAL A 763 80.91 80.01 -7.71
CA VAL A 763 81.27 80.73 -8.95
C VAL A 763 81.28 82.24 -8.72
N PHE A 764 80.28 82.79 -8.04
CA PHE A 764 80.22 84.21 -7.67
C PHE A 764 81.36 84.59 -6.71
N LYS A 765 81.68 83.74 -5.72
CA LYS A 765 82.81 83.94 -4.81
C LYS A 765 84.15 83.88 -5.55
N ARG A 766 84.29 83.01 -6.56
CA ARG A 766 85.48 82.94 -7.43
C ARG A 766 85.58 84.16 -8.35
N TYR A 767 84.47 84.65 -8.89
CA TYR A 767 84.42 85.86 -9.70
C TYR A 767 84.76 87.12 -8.88
N LYS A 768 84.20 87.25 -7.66
CA LYS A 768 84.49 88.35 -6.74
C LYS A 768 85.95 88.33 -6.28
N ARG A 769 86.51 87.16 -5.94
CA ARG A 769 87.94 87.01 -5.59
C ARG A 769 88.90 87.42 -6.71
N ARG A 770 88.56 87.12 -7.98
CA ARG A 770 89.34 87.59 -9.15
C ARG A 770 89.28 89.09 -9.37
N ARG A 771 88.17 89.74 -8.98
CA ARG A 771 88.00 91.19 -9.13
C ARG A 771 88.67 91.98 -7.99
N ASP A 772 88.75 91.39 -6.79
CA ASP A 772 89.30 92.01 -5.59
C ASP A 772 90.81 91.70 -5.38
N GLY A 773 91.48 91.05 -6.34
CA GLY A 773 92.96 90.93 -6.37
C GLY A 773 93.59 90.00 -5.34
N TYR A 774 92.87 89.00 -4.83
CA TYR A 774 93.43 88.03 -3.88
C TYR A 774 94.05 86.83 -4.62
N GLU A 775 95.38 86.82 -4.75
CA GLU A 775 96.16 85.62 -5.06
C GLU A 775 96.17 84.66 -3.87
N THR A 776 96.02 83.37 -4.12
CA THR A 776 96.11 82.34 -3.08
C THR A 776 97.56 81.96 -2.82
N ILE A 777 97.93 81.82 -1.55
CA ILE A 777 99.30 81.48 -1.08
C ILE A 777 99.89 80.24 -1.77
N MET A 778 99.05 79.31 -2.26
CA MET A 778 99.53 78.12 -3.00
C MET A 778 99.96 78.37 -4.45
N GLU A 779 99.61 79.51 -5.06
CA GLU A 779 100.09 79.89 -6.40
C GLU A 779 101.43 80.64 -6.34
N ALA A 780 101.71 81.38 -5.25
CA ALA A 780 103.01 82.03 -5.03
C ALA A 780 104.14 81.02 -4.73
N GLU A 781 103.83 79.92 -4.05
CA GLU A 781 104.81 78.88 -3.69
C GLU A 781 105.17 77.98 -4.89
N ALA A 782 104.31 77.92 -5.93
CA ALA A 782 104.59 77.16 -7.15
C ALA A 782 105.46 77.94 -8.16
N ASP A 783 105.33 79.27 -8.20
CA ASP A 783 106.17 80.12 -9.04
C ASP A 783 107.58 80.33 -8.45
N ASP A 784 107.72 80.43 -7.11
CA ASP A 784 109.05 80.52 -6.46
C ASP A 784 109.90 79.24 -6.67
N ILE A 785 109.28 78.06 -6.66
CA ILE A 785 109.99 76.77 -6.90
C ILE A 785 110.42 76.63 -8.37
N ALA A 786 109.64 77.19 -9.32
CA ALA A 786 109.95 77.15 -10.74
C ALA A 786 111.05 78.14 -11.16
N GLU A 787 111.28 79.20 -10.37
CA GLU A 787 112.33 80.20 -10.59
C GLU A 787 113.67 79.76 -9.95
N GLU A 788 113.64 79.08 -8.79
CA GLU A 788 114.83 78.52 -8.14
C GLU A 788 115.47 77.35 -8.92
N GLU A 789 114.65 76.53 -9.61
CA GLU A 789 115.13 75.43 -10.46
C GLU A 789 115.77 75.93 -11.78
N ARG A 790 115.42 77.14 -12.26
CA ARG A 790 116.03 77.76 -13.46
C ARG A 790 117.36 78.46 -13.18
N ASP A 791 117.59 78.95 -11.97
CA ASP A 791 118.83 79.61 -11.58
C ASP A 791 119.94 78.62 -11.20
N LEU A 792 119.59 77.43 -10.69
CA LEU A 792 120.55 76.34 -10.44
C LEU A 792 121.13 75.72 -11.73
N LEU A 793 120.39 75.74 -12.85
CA LEU A 793 120.87 75.26 -14.16
C LEU A 793 121.76 76.27 -14.89
N ARG A 794 121.88 77.52 -14.42
CA ARG A 794 122.72 78.57 -15.04
C ARG A 794 124.10 78.76 -14.39
N GLN A 795 124.40 78.13 -13.25
CA GLN A 795 125.68 78.35 -12.53
C GLN A 795 126.69 77.20 -12.57
N THR A 796 126.43 76.09 -13.27
CA THR A 796 127.44 75.02 -13.44
C THR A 796 127.78 74.79 -14.92
N ASN A 797 128.49 75.74 -15.54
CA ASN A 797 129.60 75.44 -16.46
C ASN A 797 130.31 76.69 -16.99
N PRO A 798 131.58 76.89 -16.62
CA PRO A 798 132.59 77.33 -17.58
C PRO A 798 133.85 76.43 -17.61
N SER A 799 134.14 75.94 -18.82
CA SER A 799 135.44 75.50 -19.38
C SER A 799 136.29 74.44 -18.66
N SER A 800 136.20 73.18 -19.10
CA SER A 800 137.29 72.37 -19.72
C SER A 800 136.76 70.98 -20.07
#